data_AF-A0A2V7D7Z0-F1
#
_entry.id   AF-A0A2V7D7Z0-F1
#
_cell.length_a   1.000
_cell.length_b   1.000
_cell.length_c   1.000
_cell.angle_alpha   90.00
_cell.angle_beta   90.00
_cell.angle_gamma   90.00
#
_symmetry.space_group_name_H-M   'P 1'
#
loop_
_entity.id
_entity.type
_entity.pdbx_description
1 polymer ?
#
loop_
_entity_poly.entity_id
_entity_poly.type
_entity_poly.pdbx_seq_one_letter_code
_entity_poly.pdbx_strand_id
1 'polypeptide(L)'
;MLSTISALRETGRHVRDGALWRRSNASLFLQGAIGRQRNRTTGYSDHDHLLATAEWLERAQDATGDGGVSGRYHLRHGWSSSYPETTGYIVPTFLALARELAASRFEERARRCIEFLLSLQHPDGAFPAFEVAQNRTVPSVFNTAQIVHGLLAWHTATGCDRALQAAWRAGHWLVSVQDEDGAWRQHFYLNVAATYSAYAACWLAELGEHTGDEEFHTAASRHLDWVLSHYVQETGWIDLCGFSSHEHQARDALTHTIAYTLSGVLTTAEILGRRDGVDVVRKAAQAIVRRLELSRWLPGVLNHRWQGQADYACLTGNAQLALLWFQLYRLDHDLRYISAALKAIDLVAIVQPMANKQPGLCGGVPGSDPISGKYLYMSIPNWAAKFFVDALLAKKTLLASLSGRPGCQWQLPDDIPTELAQAFVSRPAARPKTVMYTARGSTKVPQMVNTWSSWKFKPDFVLIEKPLSEPVLARLHSKVREEGIGWVLRYLFGRTQPAHSRGPASSSFDDPVAFCRRNAIPFLEIDPLDSPKSLEVIRRLQPDLAIHAGAGILRTQTLAIPTMGTLNAHMGLLPFYRGMNVAEWAALNGDPVGCSVHWVDAGIDTGNIICVRVIEPNGCHSIAELRAAVDEAQLALLGEVVKAIVETGQAPPGRKQASSEGTQFFRMHPDLLAVLERELASHQWDREATAARLAPSV
;
A
#
# COMPACT_ATOMS: atom_id res chain seq x y z
N MET A 1 2.67 -24.94 23.07
CA MET A 1 3.57 -26.13 23.18
C MET A 1 3.29 -27.17 22.10
N LEU A 2 2.04 -27.61 21.89
CA LEU A 2 1.71 -28.61 20.85
C LEU A 2 1.95 -28.12 19.40
N SER A 3 1.80 -26.82 19.10
CA SER A 3 2.10 -26.24 17.78
C SER A 3 3.61 -26.19 17.47
N THR A 4 4.44 -25.94 18.48
CA THR A 4 5.91 -25.91 18.38
C THR A 4 6.47 -27.31 18.14
N ILE A 5 5.86 -28.34 18.73
CA ILE A 5 6.22 -29.75 18.52
C ILE A 5 5.77 -30.25 17.14
N SER A 6 4.64 -29.75 16.62
CA SER A 6 4.20 -30.02 15.23
C SER A 6 5.16 -29.39 14.21
N ALA A 7 5.55 -28.12 14.40
CA ALA A 7 6.52 -27.44 13.55
C ALA A 7 7.89 -28.15 13.59
N LEU A 8 8.36 -28.60 14.76
CA LEU A 8 9.61 -29.36 14.89
C LEU A 8 9.51 -30.78 14.29
N ARG A 9 8.33 -31.43 14.31
CA ARG A 9 8.08 -32.73 13.66
C ARG A 9 7.93 -32.63 12.14
N GLU A 10 7.41 -31.53 11.61
CA GLU A 10 7.45 -31.23 10.17
C GLU A 10 8.86 -30.88 9.73
N THR A 11 9.57 -30.02 10.47
CA THR A 11 10.98 -29.70 10.20
C THR A 11 11.85 -30.96 10.25
N GLY A 12 11.61 -31.86 11.22
CA GLY A 12 12.29 -33.17 11.33
C GLY A 12 11.95 -34.17 10.22
N ARG A 13 10.78 -34.06 9.57
CA ARG A 13 10.44 -34.83 8.36
C ARG A 13 11.08 -34.22 7.10
N HIS A 14 11.20 -32.90 7.02
CA HIS A 14 11.85 -32.19 5.89
C HIS A 14 13.38 -32.27 5.90
N VAL A 15 14.01 -32.51 7.05
CA VAL A 15 15.47 -32.73 7.16
C VAL A 15 15.89 -34.13 6.67
N ARG A 16 14.98 -35.11 6.64
CA ARG A 16 15.27 -36.49 6.24
C ARG A 16 15.25 -36.75 4.73
N ASP A 17 14.76 -35.82 3.91
CA ASP A 17 14.69 -36.00 2.46
C ASP A 17 15.58 -34.95 1.75
N GLY A 18 16.77 -35.37 1.30
CA GLY A 18 17.83 -34.49 0.79
C GLY A 18 17.48 -33.69 -0.47
N ALA A 19 16.33 -33.96 -1.11
CA ALA A 19 15.88 -33.30 -2.33
C ALA A 19 15.59 -31.80 -2.14
N LEU A 20 15.14 -31.37 -0.96
CA LEU A 20 14.86 -29.95 -0.66
C LEU A 20 16.11 -29.13 -0.32
N TRP A 21 17.20 -29.79 0.11
CA TRP A 21 18.43 -29.15 0.60
C TRP A 21 19.51 -28.97 -0.48
N ARG A 22 19.13 -28.92 -1.76
CA ARG A 22 20.03 -28.50 -2.84
C ARG A 22 20.58 -27.10 -2.53
N ARG A 23 21.86 -26.84 -2.87
CA ARG A 23 22.53 -25.55 -2.58
C ARG A 23 21.73 -24.33 -3.08
N SER A 24 21.06 -24.45 -4.22
CA SER A 24 20.18 -23.41 -4.79
C SER A 24 18.96 -23.11 -3.91
N ASN A 25 18.35 -24.12 -3.30
CA ASN A 25 17.21 -23.97 -2.41
C ASN A 25 17.64 -23.39 -1.06
N ALA A 26 18.79 -23.85 -0.52
CA ALA A 26 19.38 -23.28 0.69
C ALA A 26 19.67 -21.77 0.55
N SER A 27 20.16 -21.33 -0.62
CA SER A 27 20.34 -19.90 -0.93
C SER A 27 19.03 -19.12 -0.90
N LEU A 28 17.93 -19.70 -1.40
CA LEU A 28 16.61 -19.07 -1.39
C LEU A 28 16.07 -18.93 0.05
N PHE A 29 16.20 -19.98 0.87
CA PHE A 29 15.80 -19.94 2.28
C PHE A 29 16.63 -18.91 3.07
N LEU A 30 17.95 -18.86 2.83
CA LEU A 30 18.84 -17.88 3.47
C LEU A 30 18.48 -16.45 3.08
N GLN A 31 18.15 -16.21 1.80
CA GLN A 31 17.66 -14.90 1.34
C GLN A 31 16.36 -14.51 2.06
N GLY A 32 15.39 -15.43 2.16
CA GLY A 32 14.11 -15.18 2.84
C GLY A 32 14.25 -14.91 4.35
N ALA A 33 15.23 -15.53 5.01
CA ALA A 33 15.47 -15.39 6.44
C ALA A 33 16.30 -14.14 6.79
N ILE A 34 17.49 -13.98 6.21
CA ILE A 34 18.46 -12.94 6.64
C ILE A 34 18.91 -12.01 5.51
N GLY A 35 18.53 -12.32 4.26
CA GLY A 35 18.94 -11.58 3.06
C GLY A 35 17.84 -10.73 2.43
N ARG A 36 16.77 -10.38 3.15
CA ARG A 36 15.64 -9.63 2.55
C ARG A 36 16.09 -8.33 1.91
N GLN A 37 16.99 -7.56 2.52
CA GLN A 37 17.48 -6.32 1.90
C GLN A 37 18.47 -6.56 0.75
N ARG A 38 18.86 -7.81 0.45
CA ARG A 38 19.93 -8.12 -0.51
C ARG A 38 19.68 -7.51 -1.88
N ASN A 39 18.47 -7.63 -2.42
CA ASN A 39 18.16 -7.09 -3.73
C ASN A 39 18.32 -5.55 -3.74
N ARG A 40 17.82 -4.88 -2.71
CA ARG A 40 17.97 -3.42 -2.53
C ARG A 40 19.43 -3.02 -2.35
N THR A 41 20.19 -3.73 -1.52
CA THR A 41 21.62 -3.43 -1.29
C THR A 41 22.49 -3.74 -2.50
N THR A 42 22.07 -4.66 -3.36
CA THR A 42 22.75 -4.97 -4.63
C THR A 42 22.44 -3.91 -5.69
N GLY A 43 21.37 -3.13 -5.51
CA GLY A 43 20.98 -2.06 -6.42
C GLY A 43 20.20 -2.53 -7.64
N TYR A 44 19.51 -3.67 -7.58
CA TYR A 44 18.64 -4.09 -8.68
C TYR A 44 17.52 -3.06 -8.90
N SER A 45 17.36 -2.63 -10.14
CA SER A 45 16.31 -1.72 -10.59
C SER A 45 15.02 -2.48 -10.94
N ASP A 46 13.92 -1.75 -11.11
CA ASP A 46 12.67 -2.33 -11.65
C ASP A 46 12.89 -2.98 -13.03
N HIS A 47 13.79 -2.43 -13.85
CA HIS A 47 14.11 -2.99 -15.17
C HIS A 47 14.82 -4.35 -15.04
N ASP A 48 15.74 -4.49 -14.07
CA ASP A 48 16.40 -5.77 -13.81
C ASP A 48 15.39 -6.83 -13.36
N HIS A 49 14.49 -6.45 -12.44
CA HIS A 49 13.39 -7.29 -11.98
C HIS A 49 12.46 -7.71 -13.12
N LEU A 50 12.11 -6.77 -14.01
CA LEU A 50 11.30 -7.03 -15.20
C LEU A 50 11.96 -8.03 -16.14
N LEU A 51 13.22 -7.79 -16.53
CA LEU A 51 13.98 -8.67 -17.42
C LEU A 51 14.10 -10.08 -16.84
N ALA A 52 14.50 -10.20 -15.57
CA ALA A 52 14.66 -11.51 -14.92
C ALA A 52 13.34 -12.30 -14.87
N THR A 53 12.22 -11.62 -14.64
CA THR A 53 10.89 -12.26 -14.63
C THR A 53 10.43 -12.66 -16.03
N ALA A 54 10.66 -11.79 -17.02
CA ALA A 54 10.36 -12.07 -18.42
C ALA A 54 11.12 -13.31 -18.91
N GLU A 55 12.42 -13.38 -18.66
CA GLU A 55 13.25 -14.54 -18.98
C GLU A 55 12.83 -15.81 -18.21
N TRP A 56 12.31 -15.67 -16.98
CA TRP A 56 11.78 -16.82 -16.25
C TRP A 56 10.51 -17.37 -16.94
N LEU A 57 9.62 -16.50 -17.44
CA LEU A 57 8.46 -16.91 -18.22
C LEU A 57 8.86 -17.58 -19.55
N GLU A 58 9.93 -17.10 -20.20
CA GLU A 58 10.52 -17.76 -21.36
C GLU A 58 10.92 -19.21 -21.04
N ARG A 59 11.68 -19.39 -19.95
CA ARG A 59 12.09 -20.72 -19.47
C ARG A 59 10.90 -21.61 -19.09
N ALA A 60 9.84 -21.02 -18.52
CA ALA A 60 8.62 -21.74 -18.16
C ALA A 60 7.86 -22.26 -19.40
N GLN A 61 7.84 -21.51 -20.50
CA GLN A 61 7.26 -21.97 -21.77
C GLN A 61 8.16 -22.99 -22.49
N ASP A 62 9.48 -22.79 -22.42
CA ASP A 62 10.43 -23.71 -23.07
C ASP A 62 10.48 -25.09 -22.36
N ALA A 63 10.07 -25.15 -21.08
CA ALA A 63 10.02 -26.39 -20.30
C ALA A 63 8.92 -27.37 -20.73
N THR A 64 7.88 -26.92 -21.45
CA THR A 64 6.71 -27.75 -21.80
C THR A 64 6.79 -28.29 -23.23
N GLY A 65 7.38 -27.53 -24.15
CA GLY A 65 7.55 -27.90 -25.56
C GLY A 65 6.28 -27.83 -26.43
N ASP A 66 5.09 -27.68 -25.83
CA ASP A 66 3.78 -27.70 -26.52
C ASP A 66 3.25 -26.30 -26.90
N GLY A 67 3.97 -25.24 -26.55
CA GLY A 67 3.59 -23.84 -26.77
C GLY A 67 2.85 -23.21 -25.59
N GLY A 68 2.31 -24.01 -24.67
CA GLY A 68 1.75 -23.55 -23.41
C GLY A 68 2.83 -23.21 -22.38
N VAL A 69 2.47 -22.46 -21.33
CA VAL A 69 3.39 -22.08 -20.27
C VAL A 69 3.23 -23.00 -19.06
N SER A 70 4.34 -23.55 -18.55
CA SER A 70 4.34 -24.37 -17.34
C SER A 70 3.65 -23.63 -16.19
N GLY A 71 2.75 -24.30 -15.48
CA GLY A 71 1.99 -23.68 -14.39
C GLY A 71 2.88 -23.20 -13.24
N ARG A 72 3.91 -23.97 -12.88
CA ARG A 72 4.82 -23.64 -11.78
C ARG A 72 6.15 -24.38 -11.85
N TYR A 73 7.15 -23.85 -11.16
CA TYR A 73 8.33 -24.58 -10.72
C TYR A 73 8.22 -24.92 -9.23
N HIS A 74 8.19 -26.20 -8.88
CA HIS A 74 8.20 -26.67 -7.49
C HIS A 74 9.63 -27.06 -7.06
N LEU A 75 10.05 -26.64 -5.86
CA LEU A 75 11.42 -26.84 -5.36
C LEU A 75 11.89 -28.31 -5.34
N ARG A 76 10.95 -29.27 -5.24
CA ARG A 76 11.22 -30.72 -5.28
C ARG A 76 10.98 -31.35 -6.65
N HIS A 77 9.98 -30.88 -7.40
CA HIS A 77 9.45 -31.59 -8.56
C HIS A 77 9.84 -30.94 -9.90
N GLY A 78 10.46 -29.75 -9.86
CA GLY A 78 10.80 -29.01 -11.06
C GLY A 78 9.57 -28.38 -11.71
N TRP A 79 9.64 -28.19 -13.01
CA TRP A 79 8.55 -27.63 -13.82
C TRP A 79 7.34 -28.56 -13.88
N SER A 80 6.15 -27.99 -13.78
CA SER A 80 4.88 -28.70 -14.02
C SER A 80 4.48 -28.62 -15.50
N SER A 81 3.33 -29.22 -15.84
CA SER A 81 2.81 -29.17 -17.22
C SER A 81 2.24 -27.79 -17.58
N SER A 82 1.93 -27.57 -18.86
CA SER A 82 1.26 -26.36 -19.32
C SER A 82 -0.07 -26.15 -18.61
N TYR A 83 -0.36 -24.92 -18.20
CA TYR A 83 -1.63 -24.57 -17.56
C TYR A 83 -2.43 -23.64 -18.47
N PRO A 84 -3.49 -24.14 -19.14
CA PRO A 84 -4.25 -23.39 -20.16
C PRO A 84 -4.77 -22.03 -19.69
N GLU A 85 -5.43 -21.97 -18.53
CA GLU A 85 -5.91 -20.71 -17.93
C GLU A 85 -4.82 -19.64 -17.91
N THR A 86 -3.69 -19.98 -17.31
CA THR A 86 -2.60 -19.02 -17.08
C THR A 86 -1.83 -18.71 -18.35
N THR A 87 -1.77 -19.68 -19.28
CA THR A 87 -1.23 -19.47 -20.62
C THR A 87 -2.07 -18.42 -21.37
N GLY A 88 -3.40 -18.49 -21.23
CA GLY A 88 -4.36 -17.51 -21.74
C GLY A 88 -4.01 -16.10 -21.33
N TYR A 89 -4.09 -15.80 -20.03
CA TYR A 89 -3.79 -14.45 -19.58
C TYR A 89 -2.30 -14.06 -19.68
N ILE A 90 -1.35 -14.97 -19.91
CA ILE A 90 0.05 -14.59 -20.20
C ILE A 90 0.21 -13.93 -21.57
N VAL A 91 -0.67 -14.21 -22.54
CA VAL A 91 -0.64 -13.61 -23.88
C VAL A 91 -0.50 -12.08 -23.85
N PRO A 92 -1.38 -11.30 -23.17
CA PRO A 92 -1.25 -9.84 -23.09
C PRO A 92 0.07 -9.39 -22.45
N THR A 93 0.65 -10.17 -21.54
CA THR A 93 1.96 -9.86 -20.93
C THR A 93 3.09 -10.04 -21.90
N PHE A 94 3.09 -11.12 -22.68
CA PHE A 94 4.08 -11.30 -23.74
C PHE A 94 3.96 -10.22 -24.81
N LEU A 95 2.75 -9.81 -25.19
CA LEU A 95 2.55 -8.67 -26.09
C LEU A 95 3.07 -7.36 -25.49
N ALA A 96 2.85 -7.12 -24.20
CA ALA A 96 3.35 -5.94 -23.50
C ALA A 96 4.89 -5.94 -23.39
N LEU A 97 5.50 -7.09 -23.09
CA LEU A 97 6.96 -7.28 -23.08
C LEU A 97 7.58 -7.09 -24.46
N ALA A 98 6.92 -7.57 -25.52
CA ALA A 98 7.39 -7.39 -26.89
C ALA A 98 7.53 -5.90 -27.24
N ARG A 99 6.54 -5.08 -26.85
CA ARG A 99 6.56 -3.63 -27.03
C ARG A 99 7.60 -2.95 -26.15
N GLU A 100 7.56 -3.22 -24.84
CA GLU A 100 8.42 -2.55 -23.86
C GLU A 100 9.92 -2.84 -24.09
N LEU A 101 10.27 -4.08 -24.43
CA LEU A 101 11.65 -4.51 -24.61
C LEU A 101 12.11 -4.46 -26.07
N ALA A 102 11.26 -3.98 -26.99
CA ALA A 102 11.48 -4.03 -28.44
C ALA A 102 11.96 -5.42 -28.92
N ALA A 103 11.29 -6.47 -28.43
CA ALA A 103 11.75 -7.84 -28.54
C ALA A 103 10.68 -8.74 -29.17
N SER A 104 10.74 -8.90 -30.49
CA SER A 104 9.79 -9.71 -31.29
C SER A 104 9.68 -11.17 -30.83
N ARG A 105 10.69 -11.70 -30.14
CA ARG A 105 10.63 -13.05 -29.54
C ARG A 105 9.43 -13.22 -28.61
N PHE A 106 8.99 -12.19 -27.89
CA PHE A 106 7.82 -12.31 -27.00
C PHE A 106 6.51 -12.35 -27.79
N GLU A 107 6.42 -11.69 -28.95
CA GLU A 107 5.27 -11.81 -29.84
C GLU A 107 5.15 -13.25 -30.38
N GLU A 108 6.27 -13.84 -30.79
CA GLU A 108 6.31 -15.25 -31.19
C GLU A 108 5.90 -16.21 -30.06
N ARG A 109 6.29 -15.90 -28.81
CA ARG A 109 5.83 -16.66 -27.64
C ARG A 109 4.34 -16.51 -27.40
N ALA A 110 3.77 -15.32 -27.57
CA ALA A 110 2.33 -15.08 -27.51
C ALA A 110 1.59 -15.89 -28.60
N ARG A 111 2.10 -15.89 -29.84
CA ARG A 111 1.56 -16.70 -30.94
C ARG A 111 1.52 -18.19 -30.60
N ARG A 112 2.61 -18.72 -30.03
CA ARG A 112 2.70 -20.13 -29.56
C ARG A 112 1.67 -20.44 -28.46
N CYS A 113 1.44 -19.51 -27.53
CA CYS A 113 0.37 -19.65 -26.53
C CYS A 113 -1.00 -19.77 -27.22
N ILE A 114 -1.27 -18.94 -28.24
CA ILE A 114 -2.56 -18.95 -28.95
C ILE A 114 -2.78 -20.26 -29.69
N GLU A 115 -1.81 -20.76 -30.45
CA GLU A 115 -1.96 -22.05 -31.12
C GLU A 115 -2.15 -23.22 -30.14
N PHE A 116 -1.45 -23.19 -29.00
CA PHE A 116 -1.67 -24.15 -27.92
C PHE A 116 -3.11 -24.07 -27.39
N LEU A 117 -3.63 -22.89 -27.10
CA LEU A 117 -4.98 -22.70 -26.58
C LEU A 117 -6.04 -23.14 -27.59
N LEU A 118 -5.92 -22.73 -28.85
CA LEU A 118 -6.85 -23.14 -29.91
C LEU A 118 -6.90 -24.67 -30.08
N SER A 119 -5.79 -25.37 -29.83
CA SER A 119 -5.76 -26.85 -29.86
C SER A 119 -6.53 -27.53 -28.72
N LEU A 120 -6.90 -26.79 -27.68
CA LEU A 120 -7.57 -27.30 -26.47
C LEU A 120 -9.05 -26.97 -26.41
N GLN A 121 -9.57 -26.10 -27.29
CA GLN A 121 -10.96 -25.68 -27.21
C GLN A 121 -11.90 -26.87 -27.48
N HIS A 122 -12.88 -27.04 -26.61
CA HIS A 122 -13.89 -28.09 -26.74
C HIS A 122 -14.89 -27.74 -27.86
N PRO A 123 -15.61 -28.73 -28.43
CA PRO A 123 -16.62 -28.49 -29.46
C PRO A 123 -17.77 -27.56 -29.02
N ASP A 124 -18.10 -27.52 -27.73
CA ASP A 124 -19.09 -26.64 -27.13
C ASP A 124 -18.59 -25.21 -26.86
N GLY A 125 -17.28 -24.96 -27.02
CA GLY A 125 -16.66 -23.65 -26.87
C GLY A 125 -15.83 -23.48 -25.61
N ALA A 126 -15.97 -24.39 -24.64
CA ALA A 126 -15.28 -24.32 -23.37
C ALA A 126 -13.78 -24.63 -23.46
N PHE A 127 -13.06 -24.32 -22.38
CA PHE A 127 -11.67 -24.73 -22.17
C PHE A 127 -11.51 -25.58 -20.90
N PRO A 128 -10.51 -26.47 -20.87
CA PRO A 128 -10.33 -27.40 -19.75
C PRO A 128 -9.88 -26.73 -18.45
N ALA A 129 -10.35 -27.30 -17.34
CA ALA A 129 -9.88 -27.05 -15.98
C ALA A 129 -8.43 -27.54 -15.77
N PHE A 130 -7.73 -26.99 -14.77
CA PHE A 130 -6.39 -27.44 -14.31
C PHE A 130 -5.28 -27.45 -15.37
N GLU A 131 -4.11 -27.97 -15.00
CA GLU A 131 -2.98 -28.17 -15.92
C GLU A 131 -3.24 -29.36 -16.85
N VAL A 132 -2.63 -29.36 -18.05
CA VAL A 132 -2.89 -30.37 -19.09
C VAL A 132 -2.57 -31.81 -18.68
N ALA A 133 -1.62 -32.02 -17.76
CA ALA A 133 -1.32 -33.34 -17.22
C ALA A 133 -2.40 -33.88 -16.28
N GLN A 134 -3.25 -33.00 -15.73
CA GLN A 134 -4.34 -33.34 -14.82
C GLN A 134 -5.66 -33.48 -15.57
N ASN A 135 -5.94 -32.57 -16.51
CA ASN A 135 -7.20 -32.55 -17.22
C ASN A 135 -7.07 -31.88 -18.60
N ARG A 136 -7.79 -32.46 -19.58
CA ARG A 136 -7.95 -31.90 -20.93
C ARG A 136 -9.41 -31.84 -21.39
N THR A 137 -10.34 -32.39 -20.62
CA THR A 137 -11.71 -32.67 -21.08
C THR A 137 -12.79 -32.06 -20.19
N VAL A 138 -12.56 -31.91 -18.88
CA VAL A 138 -13.53 -31.29 -17.98
C VAL A 138 -13.45 -29.78 -18.14
N PRO A 139 -14.53 -29.07 -18.51
CA PRO A 139 -14.49 -27.63 -18.74
C PRO A 139 -14.43 -26.85 -17.41
N SER A 140 -14.02 -25.58 -17.49
CA SER A 140 -14.05 -24.66 -16.35
C SER A 140 -14.46 -23.25 -16.75
N VAL A 141 -15.42 -22.68 -16.01
CA VAL A 141 -15.86 -21.28 -16.16
C VAL A 141 -14.70 -20.31 -16.00
N PHE A 142 -13.97 -20.42 -14.89
CA PHE A 142 -12.89 -19.47 -14.60
C PHE A 142 -11.78 -19.53 -15.65
N ASN A 143 -11.34 -20.74 -16.01
CA ASN A 143 -10.30 -20.94 -17.02
C ASN A 143 -10.73 -20.41 -18.39
N THR A 144 -11.96 -20.72 -18.79
CA THR A 144 -12.52 -20.30 -20.09
C THR A 144 -12.51 -18.77 -20.20
N ALA A 145 -12.97 -18.06 -19.17
CA ALA A 145 -12.97 -16.60 -19.18
C ALA A 145 -11.55 -16.00 -19.19
N GLN A 146 -10.61 -16.57 -18.42
CA GLN A 146 -9.20 -16.12 -18.46
C GLN A 146 -8.56 -16.31 -19.84
N ILE A 147 -8.94 -17.36 -20.57
CA ILE A 147 -8.48 -17.61 -21.94
C ILE A 147 -9.12 -16.65 -22.93
N VAL A 148 -10.40 -16.29 -22.76
CA VAL A 148 -11.08 -15.25 -23.55
C VAL A 148 -10.27 -13.95 -23.55
N HIS A 149 -9.81 -13.48 -22.38
CA HIS A 149 -8.96 -12.28 -22.28
C HIS A 149 -7.67 -12.40 -23.11
N GLY A 150 -7.01 -13.57 -23.08
CA GLY A 150 -5.81 -13.84 -23.88
C GLY A 150 -6.06 -13.85 -25.39
N LEU A 151 -7.13 -14.53 -25.82
CA LEU A 151 -7.55 -14.61 -27.22
C LEU A 151 -7.92 -13.24 -27.77
N LEU A 152 -8.65 -12.44 -26.98
CA LEU A 152 -9.06 -11.09 -27.34
C LEU A 152 -7.86 -10.16 -27.46
N ALA A 153 -6.93 -10.18 -26.49
CA ALA A 153 -5.70 -9.41 -26.55
C ALA A 153 -4.86 -9.73 -27.80
N TRP A 154 -4.79 -11.00 -28.21
CA TRP A 154 -4.12 -11.40 -29.44
C TRP A 154 -4.85 -10.92 -30.69
N HIS A 155 -6.17 -11.07 -30.74
CA HIS A 155 -6.97 -10.56 -31.85
C HIS A 155 -6.80 -9.04 -32.01
N THR A 156 -6.92 -8.27 -30.93
CA THR A 156 -6.72 -6.81 -30.95
C THR A 156 -5.33 -6.42 -31.45
N ALA A 157 -4.30 -7.20 -31.13
CA ALA A 157 -2.93 -6.92 -31.57
C ALA A 157 -2.65 -7.32 -33.04
N THR A 158 -3.37 -8.29 -33.61
CA THR A 158 -2.98 -8.95 -34.87
C THR A 158 -4.07 -9.05 -35.93
N GLY A 159 -5.32 -8.77 -35.58
CA GLY A 159 -6.49 -9.04 -36.44
C GLY A 159 -6.80 -10.53 -36.62
N CYS A 160 -6.35 -11.41 -35.71
CA CYS A 160 -6.56 -12.86 -35.87
C CYS A 160 -8.03 -13.27 -35.63
N ASP A 161 -8.79 -13.48 -36.70
CA ASP A 161 -10.20 -13.88 -36.62
C ASP A 161 -10.42 -15.25 -35.95
N ARG A 162 -9.49 -16.20 -36.12
CA ARG A 162 -9.56 -17.51 -35.43
C ARG A 162 -9.60 -17.35 -33.91
N ALA A 163 -8.83 -16.41 -33.37
CA ALA A 163 -8.80 -16.14 -31.94
C ALA A 163 -10.11 -15.49 -31.47
N LEU A 164 -10.63 -14.51 -32.23
CA LEU A 164 -11.92 -13.89 -31.93
C LEU A 164 -13.07 -14.89 -31.96
N GLN A 165 -13.13 -15.75 -32.97
CA GLN A 165 -14.17 -16.79 -33.07
C GLN A 165 -14.10 -17.80 -31.93
N ALA A 166 -12.89 -18.17 -31.49
CA ALA A 166 -12.70 -19.00 -30.31
C ALA A 166 -13.18 -18.27 -29.04
N ALA A 167 -12.86 -16.99 -28.87
CA ALA A 167 -13.32 -16.19 -27.74
C ALA A 167 -14.85 -16.05 -27.73
N TRP A 168 -15.47 -15.79 -28.89
CA TRP A 168 -16.91 -15.67 -29.04
C TRP A 168 -17.65 -16.97 -28.64
N ARG A 169 -17.19 -18.12 -29.13
CA ARG A 169 -17.74 -19.43 -28.72
C ARG A 169 -17.59 -19.71 -27.23
N ALA A 170 -16.45 -19.32 -26.65
CA ALA A 170 -16.22 -19.43 -25.21
C ALA A 170 -17.15 -18.50 -24.41
N GLY A 171 -17.41 -17.28 -24.89
CA GLY A 171 -18.38 -16.35 -24.31
C GLY A 171 -19.79 -16.93 -24.28
N HIS A 172 -20.26 -17.48 -25.40
CA HIS A 172 -21.56 -18.14 -25.49
C HIS A 172 -21.69 -19.35 -24.57
N TRP A 173 -20.62 -20.15 -24.44
CA TRP A 173 -20.60 -21.23 -23.46
C TRP A 173 -20.73 -20.71 -22.02
N LEU A 174 -19.99 -19.64 -21.65
CA LEU A 174 -20.08 -19.02 -20.32
C LEU A 174 -21.48 -18.52 -19.98
N VAL A 175 -22.17 -17.90 -20.96
CA VAL A 175 -23.57 -17.49 -20.84
C VAL A 175 -24.47 -18.70 -20.62
N SER A 176 -24.28 -19.78 -21.40
CA SER A 176 -25.12 -20.97 -21.35
C SER A 176 -25.07 -21.75 -20.02
N VAL A 177 -23.98 -21.61 -19.27
CA VAL A 177 -23.77 -22.29 -17.98
C VAL A 177 -23.93 -21.34 -16.77
N GLN A 178 -24.35 -20.08 -17.00
CA GLN A 178 -24.66 -19.14 -15.92
C GLN A 178 -25.99 -19.51 -15.27
N ASP A 179 -26.02 -19.54 -13.94
CA ASP A 179 -27.23 -19.81 -13.16
C ASP A 179 -28.26 -18.67 -13.35
N GLU A 180 -29.54 -18.93 -13.09
CA GLU A 180 -30.62 -17.93 -13.20
C GLU A 180 -30.42 -16.71 -12.28
N ASP A 181 -29.76 -16.89 -11.13
CA ASP A 181 -29.42 -15.81 -10.20
C ASP A 181 -28.17 -15.01 -10.60
N GLY A 182 -27.53 -15.35 -11.72
CA GLY A 182 -26.33 -14.68 -12.23
C GLY A 182 -25.02 -15.27 -11.72
N ALA A 183 -25.04 -16.25 -10.82
CA ALA A 183 -23.83 -16.92 -10.36
C ALA A 183 -23.31 -17.97 -11.36
N TRP A 184 -22.12 -18.51 -11.09
CA TRP A 184 -21.65 -19.75 -11.69
C TRP A 184 -21.34 -20.76 -10.58
N ARG A 185 -22.14 -21.83 -10.49
CA ARG A 185 -21.89 -22.96 -9.58
C ARG A 185 -21.33 -24.17 -10.32
N GLN A 186 -21.86 -24.45 -11.51
CA GLN A 186 -21.40 -25.57 -12.33
C GLN A 186 -20.08 -25.23 -13.01
N HIS A 187 -19.22 -26.23 -13.17
CA HIS A 187 -17.90 -26.09 -13.80
C HIS A 187 -16.99 -25.05 -13.13
N PHE A 188 -17.33 -24.67 -11.90
CA PHE A 188 -16.54 -23.78 -11.06
C PHE A 188 -15.71 -24.60 -10.07
N TYR A 189 -14.65 -24.00 -9.54
CA TYR A 189 -13.75 -24.70 -8.63
C TYR A 189 -14.52 -25.23 -7.41
N LEU A 190 -14.40 -26.53 -7.14
CA LEU A 190 -15.15 -27.28 -6.11
C LEU A 190 -16.69 -27.24 -6.25
N ASN A 191 -17.22 -26.78 -7.39
CA ASN A 191 -18.65 -26.54 -7.62
C ASN A 191 -19.30 -25.65 -6.54
N VAL A 192 -18.57 -24.65 -6.07
CA VAL A 192 -19.05 -23.66 -5.08
C VAL A 192 -19.08 -22.29 -5.74
N ALA A 193 -20.22 -21.59 -5.69
CA ALA A 193 -20.28 -20.19 -6.11
C ALA A 193 -19.35 -19.34 -5.25
N ALA A 194 -18.52 -18.51 -5.90
CA ALA A 194 -17.59 -17.64 -5.20
C ALA A 194 -17.46 -16.31 -5.92
N THR A 195 -17.43 -15.20 -5.19
CA THR A 195 -17.41 -13.85 -5.77
C THR A 195 -16.13 -13.49 -6.51
N TYR A 196 -15.07 -14.30 -6.40
CA TYR A 196 -13.89 -14.12 -7.26
C TYR A 196 -14.16 -14.46 -8.73
N SER A 197 -15.29 -15.12 -9.05
CA SER A 197 -15.79 -15.24 -10.44
C SER A 197 -16.17 -13.90 -11.07
N ALA A 198 -16.21 -12.79 -10.30
CA ALA A 198 -16.30 -11.46 -10.87
C ALA A 198 -15.20 -11.22 -11.93
N TYR A 199 -14.02 -11.84 -11.74
CA TYR A 199 -12.91 -11.76 -12.69
C TYR A 199 -13.13 -12.58 -13.97
N ALA A 200 -14.11 -13.48 -13.99
CA ALA A 200 -14.59 -14.11 -15.22
C ALA A 200 -15.59 -13.21 -15.95
N ALA A 201 -16.51 -12.57 -15.21
CA ALA A 201 -17.51 -11.68 -15.77
C ALA A 201 -16.91 -10.45 -16.49
N CYS A 202 -15.79 -9.89 -16.01
CA CYS A 202 -15.19 -8.73 -16.65
C CYS A 202 -14.66 -9.03 -18.06
N TRP A 203 -14.16 -10.25 -18.30
CA TRP A 203 -13.72 -10.67 -19.63
C TRP A 203 -14.89 -11.00 -20.56
N LEU A 204 -16.03 -11.38 -20.00
CA LEU A 204 -17.28 -11.47 -20.76
C LEU A 204 -17.79 -10.08 -21.14
N ALA A 205 -17.73 -9.10 -20.23
CA ALA A 205 -18.06 -7.70 -20.53
C ALA A 205 -17.13 -7.11 -21.61
N GLU A 206 -15.82 -7.34 -21.49
CA GLU A 206 -14.84 -6.89 -22.51
C GLU A 206 -15.11 -7.52 -23.89
N LEU A 207 -15.48 -8.80 -23.92
CA LEU A 207 -15.87 -9.46 -25.15
C LEU A 207 -17.15 -8.85 -25.75
N GLY A 208 -18.15 -8.55 -24.91
CA GLY A 208 -19.39 -7.85 -25.31
C GLY A 208 -19.11 -6.51 -25.97
N GLU A 209 -18.24 -5.69 -25.36
CA GLU A 209 -17.83 -4.39 -25.90
C GLU A 209 -17.14 -4.54 -27.25
N HIS A 210 -16.29 -5.56 -27.41
CA HIS A 210 -15.55 -5.79 -28.65
C HIS A 210 -16.44 -6.33 -29.78
N THR A 211 -17.40 -7.20 -29.48
CA THR A 211 -18.26 -7.85 -30.50
C THR A 211 -19.60 -7.14 -30.73
N GLY A 212 -20.01 -6.25 -29.83
CA GLY A 212 -21.36 -5.68 -29.80
C GLY A 212 -22.45 -6.70 -29.45
N ASP A 213 -22.08 -7.79 -28.76
CA ASP A 213 -23.00 -8.87 -28.40
C ASP A 213 -23.58 -8.61 -27.01
N GLU A 214 -24.82 -8.12 -26.96
CA GLU A 214 -25.50 -7.70 -25.72
C GLU A 214 -25.80 -8.86 -24.76
N GLU A 215 -25.76 -10.11 -25.21
CA GLU A 215 -25.90 -11.27 -24.31
C GLU A 215 -24.75 -11.31 -23.30
N PHE A 216 -23.55 -10.94 -23.74
CA PHE A 216 -22.37 -10.90 -22.88
C PHE A 216 -22.45 -9.78 -21.83
N HIS A 217 -22.90 -8.58 -22.23
CA HIS A 217 -23.17 -7.48 -21.29
C HIS A 217 -24.25 -7.86 -20.27
N THR A 218 -25.33 -8.49 -20.74
CA THR A 218 -26.43 -8.93 -19.88
C THR A 218 -25.96 -9.95 -18.84
N ALA A 219 -25.20 -10.96 -19.26
CA ALA A 219 -24.64 -11.96 -18.36
C ALA A 219 -23.63 -11.36 -17.37
N ALA A 220 -22.76 -10.45 -17.82
CA ALA A 220 -21.81 -9.76 -16.96
C ALA A 220 -22.52 -8.87 -15.93
N SER A 221 -23.58 -8.14 -16.33
CA SER A 221 -24.39 -7.32 -15.42
C SER A 221 -25.10 -8.17 -14.37
N ARG A 222 -25.73 -9.28 -14.77
CA ARG A 222 -26.38 -10.21 -13.82
C ARG A 222 -25.39 -10.76 -12.80
N HIS A 223 -24.17 -11.08 -13.24
CA HIS A 223 -23.13 -11.51 -12.31
C HIS A 223 -22.67 -10.39 -11.37
N LEU A 224 -22.52 -9.16 -11.88
CA LEU A 224 -22.19 -8.01 -11.05
C LEU A 224 -23.25 -7.79 -9.97
N ASP A 225 -24.54 -7.84 -10.31
CA ASP A 225 -25.64 -7.73 -9.35
C ASP A 225 -25.58 -8.84 -8.29
N TRP A 226 -25.28 -10.08 -8.70
CA TRP A 226 -25.07 -11.19 -7.78
C TRP A 226 -23.90 -10.94 -6.82
N VAL A 227 -22.75 -10.48 -7.31
CA VAL A 227 -21.59 -10.16 -6.46
C VAL A 227 -21.91 -9.02 -5.49
N LEU A 228 -22.57 -7.95 -5.95
CA LEU A 228 -22.94 -6.81 -5.12
C LEU A 228 -24.00 -7.17 -4.07
N SER A 229 -24.83 -8.19 -4.29
CA SER A 229 -25.74 -8.72 -3.25
C SER A 229 -25.01 -9.34 -2.05
N HIS A 230 -23.71 -9.66 -2.19
CA HIS A 230 -22.85 -10.18 -1.11
C HIS A 230 -22.01 -9.10 -0.43
N TYR A 231 -22.25 -7.82 -0.74
CA TYR A 231 -21.53 -6.71 -0.16
C TYR A 231 -22.04 -6.38 1.26
N VAL A 232 -21.09 -6.17 2.17
CA VAL A 232 -21.31 -5.94 3.60
C VAL A 232 -20.99 -4.48 3.90
N GLN A 233 -22.03 -3.66 4.02
CA GLN A 233 -21.90 -2.21 4.11
C GLN A 233 -21.10 -1.75 5.34
N GLU A 234 -21.14 -2.47 6.46
CA GLU A 234 -20.45 -2.06 7.69
C GLU A 234 -18.94 -2.14 7.56
N THR A 235 -18.42 -3.18 6.91
CA THR A 235 -16.98 -3.43 6.80
C THR A 235 -16.42 -3.09 5.42
N GLY A 236 -17.27 -2.94 4.41
CA GLY A 236 -16.87 -2.82 3.01
C GLY A 236 -16.42 -4.14 2.38
N TRP A 237 -16.70 -5.27 3.03
CA TRP A 237 -16.31 -6.62 2.57
C TRP A 237 -17.28 -7.16 1.52
N ILE A 238 -16.81 -8.06 0.66
CA ILE A 238 -17.66 -8.86 -0.23
C ILE A 238 -17.52 -10.32 0.21
N ASP A 239 -18.61 -10.94 0.65
CA ASP A 239 -18.61 -12.33 1.09
C ASP A 239 -18.36 -13.31 -0.07
N LEU A 240 -18.07 -14.57 0.28
CA LEU A 240 -17.78 -15.67 -0.65
C LEU A 240 -16.53 -15.49 -1.54
N CYS A 241 -15.60 -14.62 -1.16
CA CYS A 241 -14.36 -14.42 -1.91
C CYS A 241 -13.29 -15.51 -1.66
N GLY A 242 -13.56 -16.52 -0.84
CA GLY A 242 -12.68 -17.68 -0.63
C GLY A 242 -12.78 -18.74 -1.73
N PHE A 243 -11.90 -19.75 -1.72
CA PHE A 243 -11.91 -20.87 -2.67
C PHE A 243 -12.90 -21.98 -2.27
N SER A 244 -13.29 -22.06 -1.00
CA SER A 244 -14.04 -23.19 -0.45
C SER A 244 -15.16 -22.75 0.50
N SER A 245 -16.16 -23.61 0.69
CA SER A 245 -17.25 -23.36 1.64
C SER A 245 -16.78 -23.16 3.08
N HIS A 246 -15.65 -23.77 3.47
CA HIS A 246 -15.05 -23.55 4.79
C HIS A 246 -14.54 -22.09 4.94
N GLU A 247 -13.83 -21.58 3.94
CA GLU A 247 -13.35 -20.19 3.93
C GLU A 247 -14.53 -19.21 3.86
N HIS A 248 -15.59 -19.54 3.13
CA HIS A 248 -16.82 -18.76 3.09
C HIS A 248 -17.50 -18.68 4.45
N GLN A 249 -17.62 -19.79 5.18
CA GLN A 249 -18.16 -19.82 6.55
C GLN A 249 -17.29 -19.05 7.54
N ALA A 250 -15.96 -19.16 7.42
CA ALA A 250 -15.01 -18.39 8.23
C ALA A 250 -15.01 -16.89 7.87
N ARG A 251 -15.50 -16.55 6.68
CA ARG A 251 -15.41 -15.22 6.06
C ARG A 251 -13.96 -14.75 5.97
N ASP A 252 -13.12 -15.66 5.52
CA ASP A 252 -11.70 -15.49 5.26
C ASP A 252 -11.43 -15.65 3.76
N ALA A 253 -10.49 -14.88 3.22
CA ALA A 253 -10.07 -15.02 1.84
C ALA A 253 -8.61 -14.67 1.64
N LEU A 254 -8.00 -15.34 0.66
CA LEU A 254 -6.66 -15.00 0.20
C LEU A 254 -6.69 -13.61 -0.45
N THR A 255 -5.65 -12.81 -0.25
CA THR A 255 -5.53 -11.51 -0.93
C THR A 255 -5.56 -11.66 -2.45
N HIS A 256 -5.15 -12.82 -2.97
CA HIS A 256 -5.29 -13.22 -4.37
C HIS A 256 -6.75 -13.26 -4.85
N THR A 257 -7.65 -13.93 -4.11
CA THR A 257 -9.05 -14.06 -4.51
C THR A 257 -9.83 -12.78 -4.22
N ILE A 258 -9.47 -12.05 -3.15
CA ILE A 258 -9.96 -10.69 -2.92
C ILE A 258 -9.60 -9.80 -4.12
N ALA A 259 -8.36 -9.85 -4.60
CA ALA A 259 -7.92 -9.05 -5.74
C ALA A 259 -8.68 -9.40 -7.03
N TYR A 260 -8.96 -10.69 -7.28
CA TYR A 260 -9.82 -11.11 -8.38
C TYR A 260 -11.25 -10.57 -8.25
N THR A 261 -11.88 -10.71 -7.08
CA THR A 261 -13.22 -10.16 -6.83
C THR A 261 -13.25 -8.66 -7.12
N LEU A 262 -12.34 -7.89 -6.52
CA LEU A 262 -12.34 -6.43 -6.63
C LEU A 262 -12.00 -5.94 -8.04
N SER A 263 -11.00 -6.55 -8.70
CA SER A 263 -10.62 -6.17 -10.07
C SER A 263 -11.71 -6.52 -11.07
N GLY A 264 -12.37 -7.66 -10.88
CA GLY A 264 -13.50 -8.09 -11.70
C GLY A 264 -14.70 -7.17 -11.56
N VAL A 265 -15.08 -6.83 -10.32
CA VAL A 265 -16.14 -5.85 -10.05
C VAL A 265 -15.81 -4.50 -10.67
N LEU A 266 -14.59 -3.99 -10.46
CA LEU A 266 -14.18 -2.67 -10.97
C LEU A 266 -14.23 -2.61 -12.50
N THR A 267 -13.62 -3.60 -13.16
CA THR A 267 -13.52 -3.63 -14.62
C THR A 267 -14.90 -3.80 -15.26
N THR A 268 -15.73 -4.72 -14.77
CA THR A 268 -17.12 -4.87 -15.26
C THR A 268 -17.92 -3.59 -15.02
N ALA A 269 -17.77 -2.96 -13.85
CA ALA A 269 -18.48 -1.74 -13.52
C ALA A 269 -18.08 -0.56 -14.40
N GLU A 270 -16.80 -0.43 -14.76
CA GLU A 270 -16.33 0.59 -15.72
C GLU A 270 -16.92 0.38 -17.11
N ILE A 271 -16.87 -0.85 -17.63
CA ILE A 271 -17.42 -1.18 -18.96
C ILE A 271 -18.93 -0.90 -19.01
N LEU A 272 -19.67 -1.30 -17.97
CA LEU A 272 -21.13 -1.14 -17.90
C LEU A 272 -21.59 0.24 -17.36
N GLY A 273 -20.68 1.15 -17.02
CA GLY A 273 -21.02 2.47 -16.47
C GLY A 273 -21.69 2.44 -15.08
N ARG A 274 -21.41 1.43 -14.25
CA ARG A 274 -22.06 1.16 -12.95
C ARG A 274 -21.29 1.76 -11.77
N ARG A 275 -21.77 2.89 -11.24
CA ARG A 275 -21.10 3.60 -10.11
C ARG A 275 -21.10 2.83 -8.79
N ASP A 276 -22.14 2.06 -8.53
CA ASP A 276 -22.30 1.24 -7.32
C ASP A 276 -21.19 0.19 -7.17
N GLY A 277 -20.78 -0.44 -8.29
CA GLY A 277 -19.62 -1.36 -8.29
C GLY A 277 -18.30 -0.64 -7.98
N VAL A 278 -18.08 0.55 -8.55
CA VAL A 278 -16.89 1.37 -8.31
C VAL A 278 -16.81 1.78 -6.82
N ASP A 279 -17.93 2.23 -6.24
CA ASP A 279 -17.99 2.68 -4.84
C ASP A 279 -17.68 1.55 -3.85
N VAL A 280 -18.20 0.35 -4.10
CA VAL A 280 -17.89 -0.86 -3.31
C VAL A 280 -16.40 -1.18 -3.35
N VAL A 281 -15.79 -1.19 -4.54
CA VAL A 281 -14.36 -1.46 -4.70
C VAL A 281 -13.52 -0.39 -4.03
N ARG A 282 -13.89 0.89 -4.15
CA ARG A 282 -13.18 2.01 -3.51
C ARG A 282 -13.08 1.81 -2.01
N LYS A 283 -14.19 1.46 -1.35
CA LYS A 283 -14.23 1.25 0.11
C LYS A 283 -13.38 0.06 0.54
N ALA A 284 -13.48 -1.07 -0.17
CA ALA A 284 -12.66 -2.25 0.09
C ALA A 284 -11.17 -1.94 -0.09
N ALA A 285 -10.79 -1.27 -1.18
CA ALA A 285 -9.42 -0.89 -1.47
C ALA A 285 -8.83 0.03 -0.40
N GLN A 286 -9.59 1.02 0.09
CA GLN A 286 -9.14 1.90 1.18
C GLN A 286 -8.83 1.13 2.48
N ALA A 287 -9.62 0.12 2.81
CA ALA A 287 -9.37 -0.71 3.98
C ALA A 287 -8.05 -1.50 3.86
N ILE A 288 -7.78 -2.07 2.67
CA ILE A 288 -6.54 -2.82 2.39
C ILE A 288 -5.33 -1.88 2.35
N VAL A 289 -5.44 -0.72 1.69
CA VAL A 289 -4.39 0.32 1.68
C VAL A 289 -4.03 0.72 3.10
N ARG A 290 -5.02 1.08 3.92
CA ARG A 290 -4.80 1.46 5.32
C ARG A 290 -4.07 0.36 6.09
N ARG A 291 -4.41 -0.92 5.86
CA ARG A 291 -3.72 -2.05 6.49
C ARG A 291 -2.25 -2.13 6.07
N LEU A 292 -1.98 -2.07 4.77
CA LEU A 292 -0.63 -2.10 4.23
C LEU A 292 0.20 -0.94 4.81
N GLU A 293 -0.37 0.25 4.88
CA GLU A 293 0.31 1.44 5.38
C GLU A 293 0.66 1.37 6.87
N LEU A 294 -0.26 0.87 7.70
CA LEU A 294 -0.04 0.75 9.15
C LEU A 294 0.96 -0.35 9.51
N SER A 295 0.95 -1.47 8.79
CA SER A 295 1.75 -2.65 9.13
C SER A 295 3.01 -2.85 8.27
N ARG A 296 3.09 -2.16 7.11
CA ARG A 296 4.12 -2.30 6.07
C ARG A 296 4.26 -3.71 5.51
N TRP A 297 3.22 -4.52 5.69
CA TRP A 297 3.18 -5.91 5.28
C TRP A 297 1.72 -6.32 5.07
N LEU A 298 1.44 -7.06 4.00
CA LEU A 298 0.10 -7.55 3.74
C LEU A 298 0.03 -9.07 3.98
N PRO A 299 -0.74 -9.54 4.99
CA PRO A 299 -0.97 -10.96 5.18
C PRO A 299 -1.65 -11.56 3.95
N GLY A 300 -1.29 -12.79 3.61
CA GLY A 300 -1.83 -13.50 2.46
C GLY A 300 -3.29 -13.88 2.59
N VAL A 301 -3.85 -13.89 3.81
CA VAL A 301 -5.28 -14.13 4.10
C VAL A 301 -5.81 -13.02 5.00
N LEU A 302 -6.97 -12.47 4.65
CA LEU A 302 -7.71 -11.47 5.42
C LEU A 302 -9.10 -12.00 5.75
N ASN A 303 -9.64 -11.60 6.91
CA ASN A 303 -11.04 -11.85 7.26
C ASN A 303 -11.95 -10.67 6.88
N HIS A 304 -13.26 -10.83 7.05
CA HIS A 304 -14.29 -9.79 6.77
C HIS A 304 -14.13 -8.45 7.49
N ARG A 305 -13.22 -8.34 8.47
CA ARG A 305 -12.86 -7.08 9.15
C ARG A 305 -11.49 -6.56 8.72
N TRP A 306 -10.98 -7.07 7.60
CA TRP A 306 -9.65 -6.76 7.06
C TRP A 306 -8.51 -7.10 8.03
N GLN A 307 -8.69 -8.11 8.89
CA GLN A 307 -7.67 -8.59 9.83
C GLN A 307 -6.93 -9.80 9.25
N GLY A 308 -5.61 -9.84 9.44
CA GLY A 308 -4.76 -10.90 8.92
C GLY A 308 -4.96 -12.24 9.61
N GLN A 309 -5.14 -13.29 8.82
CA GLN A 309 -5.28 -14.69 9.28
C GLN A 309 -4.09 -15.58 8.89
N ALA A 310 -3.15 -15.04 8.10
CA ALA A 310 -1.94 -15.74 7.69
C ALA A 310 -0.68 -15.13 8.33
N ASP A 311 0.34 -15.96 8.52
CA ASP A 311 1.69 -15.55 8.90
C ASP A 311 2.64 -15.36 7.70
N TYR A 312 2.17 -15.69 6.50
CA TYR A 312 2.82 -15.47 5.20
C TYR A 312 2.08 -14.41 4.37
N ALA A 313 2.77 -13.78 3.42
CA ALA A 313 2.17 -12.93 2.39
C ALA A 313 1.91 -13.73 1.11
N CYS A 314 0.83 -13.41 0.40
CA CYS A 314 0.58 -13.93 -0.95
C CYS A 314 1.15 -12.92 -1.95
N LEU A 315 2.21 -13.29 -2.66
CA LEU A 315 2.92 -12.36 -3.54
C LEU A 315 2.14 -12.05 -4.82
N THR A 316 1.39 -13.03 -5.33
CA THR A 316 0.42 -12.81 -6.41
C THR A 316 -0.60 -11.75 -6.02
N GLY A 317 -1.19 -11.86 -4.83
CA GLY A 317 -2.17 -10.90 -4.32
C GLY A 317 -1.60 -9.49 -4.21
N ASN A 318 -0.34 -9.35 -3.78
CA ASN A 318 0.33 -8.04 -3.74
C ASN A 318 0.44 -7.40 -5.14
N ALA A 319 0.88 -8.17 -6.15
CA ALA A 319 1.02 -7.67 -7.51
C ALA A 319 -0.36 -7.31 -8.13
N GLN A 320 -1.39 -8.12 -7.89
CA GLN A 320 -2.75 -7.84 -8.37
C GLN A 320 -3.37 -6.62 -7.70
N LEU A 321 -3.22 -6.47 -6.37
CA LEU A 321 -3.72 -5.29 -5.66
C LEU A 321 -3.00 -4.02 -6.12
N ALA A 322 -1.72 -4.09 -6.48
CA ALA A 322 -1.01 -2.96 -7.08
C ALA A 322 -1.67 -2.52 -8.40
N LEU A 323 -2.01 -3.46 -9.28
CA LEU A 323 -2.74 -3.19 -10.53
C LEU A 323 -4.12 -2.58 -10.27
N LEU A 324 -4.89 -3.13 -9.32
CA LEU A 324 -6.19 -2.59 -8.90
C LEU A 324 -6.06 -1.13 -8.43
N TRP A 325 -5.05 -0.83 -7.61
CA TRP A 325 -4.84 0.53 -7.11
C TRP A 325 -4.39 1.49 -8.21
N PHE A 326 -3.61 1.04 -9.19
CA PHE A 326 -3.32 1.86 -10.37
C PHE A 326 -4.58 2.15 -11.19
N GLN A 327 -5.49 1.19 -11.33
CA GLN A 327 -6.78 1.39 -11.99
C GLN A 327 -7.65 2.41 -11.24
N LEU A 328 -7.78 2.26 -9.91
CA LEU A 328 -8.51 3.22 -9.07
C LEU A 328 -7.92 4.64 -9.12
N TYR A 329 -6.60 4.77 -9.17
CA TYR A 329 -5.96 6.08 -9.34
C TYR A 329 -6.39 6.77 -10.64
N ARG A 330 -6.59 6.03 -11.74
CA ARG A 330 -7.06 6.63 -13.01
C ARG A 330 -8.48 7.17 -12.92
N LEU A 331 -9.28 6.69 -11.97
CA LEU A 331 -10.64 7.16 -11.71
C LEU A 331 -10.69 8.33 -10.72
N ASP A 332 -9.96 8.21 -9.61
CA ASP A 332 -10.09 9.12 -8.48
C ASP A 332 -8.95 10.15 -8.37
N HIS A 333 -7.85 9.96 -9.11
CA HIS A 333 -6.60 10.72 -9.01
C HIS A 333 -5.96 10.74 -7.61
N ASP A 334 -6.34 9.81 -6.73
CA ASP A 334 -5.80 9.70 -5.38
C ASP A 334 -4.42 9.02 -5.36
N LEU A 335 -3.36 9.83 -5.21
CA LEU A 335 -1.97 9.35 -5.20
C LEU A 335 -1.65 8.39 -4.04
N ARG A 336 -2.51 8.26 -3.02
CA ARG A 336 -2.34 7.25 -1.96
C ARG A 336 -2.42 5.83 -2.52
N TYR A 337 -3.26 5.60 -3.54
CA TYR A 337 -3.32 4.32 -4.23
C TYR A 337 -1.99 3.99 -4.92
N ILE A 338 -1.37 4.96 -5.57
CA ILE A 338 -0.05 4.77 -6.20
C ILE A 338 0.99 4.40 -5.13
N SER A 339 1.09 5.18 -4.05
CA SER A 339 2.05 4.90 -2.99
C SER A 339 1.89 3.50 -2.38
N ALA A 340 0.64 3.06 -2.19
CA ALA A 340 0.35 1.70 -1.73
C ALA A 340 0.76 0.62 -2.76
N ALA A 341 0.46 0.84 -4.04
CA ALA A 341 0.83 -0.08 -5.13
C ALA A 341 2.35 -0.25 -5.24
N LEU A 342 3.10 0.84 -5.18
CA LEU A 342 4.56 0.82 -5.19
C LEU A 342 5.11 0.00 -4.01
N LYS A 343 4.55 0.17 -2.82
CA LYS A 343 4.93 -0.61 -1.63
C LYS A 343 4.59 -2.09 -1.78
N ALA A 344 3.47 -2.44 -2.42
CA ALA A 344 3.12 -3.83 -2.67
C ALA A 344 4.05 -4.49 -3.70
N ILE A 345 4.44 -3.77 -4.77
CA ILE A 345 5.44 -4.21 -5.74
C ILE A 345 6.80 -4.44 -5.05
N ASP A 346 7.21 -3.51 -4.18
CA ASP A 346 8.41 -3.61 -3.35
C ASP A 346 8.45 -4.89 -2.51
N LEU A 347 7.31 -5.33 -1.96
CA LEU A 347 7.18 -6.57 -1.18
C LEU A 347 7.37 -7.83 -2.05
N VAL A 348 7.12 -7.75 -3.35
CA VAL A 348 7.37 -8.83 -4.31
C VAL A 348 8.84 -8.81 -4.75
N ALA A 349 9.34 -7.65 -5.17
CA ALA A 349 10.71 -7.47 -5.66
C ALA A 349 11.77 -7.89 -4.62
N ILE A 350 11.53 -7.61 -3.35
CA ILE A 350 12.49 -7.87 -2.27
C ILE A 350 12.78 -9.37 -2.04
N VAL A 351 11.83 -10.24 -2.37
CA VAL A 351 11.96 -11.69 -2.19
C VAL A 351 12.26 -12.44 -3.49
N GLN A 352 12.35 -11.73 -4.61
CA GLN A 352 12.69 -12.33 -5.89
C GLN A 352 14.12 -12.92 -5.85
N PRO A 353 14.31 -14.20 -6.21
CA PRO A 353 15.62 -14.86 -6.32
C PRO A 353 16.46 -14.39 -7.53
N MET A 354 16.90 -13.13 -7.52
CA MET A 354 17.64 -12.50 -8.62
C MET A 354 18.98 -13.18 -8.94
N ALA A 355 19.71 -13.64 -7.91
CA ALA A 355 21.06 -14.20 -8.05
C ALA A 355 21.12 -15.73 -7.89
N ASN A 356 20.00 -16.43 -8.08
CA ASN A 356 19.95 -17.89 -7.88
C ASN A 356 20.49 -18.63 -9.11
N LYS A 357 21.34 -19.64 -8.91
CA LYS A 357 21.93 -20.42 -10.02
C LYS A 357 20.95 -21.41 -10.67
N GLN A 358 19.85 -21.75 -10.02
CA GLN A 358 18.88 -22.68 -10.59
C GLN A 358 17.94 -21.94 -11.55
N PRO A 359 17.88 -22.31 -12.85
CA PRO A 359 17.09 -21.55 -13.84
C PRO A 359 15.60 -21.45 -13.53
N GLY A 360 15.02 -22.50 -12.93
CA GLY A 360 13.62 -22.49 -12.48
C GLY A 360 13.35 -21.66 -11.22
N LEU A 361 14.41 -21.20 -10.53
CA LEU A 361 14.30 -20.23 -9.43
C LEU A 361 14.66 -18.82 -9.89
N CYS A 362 15.75 -18.65 -10.63
CA CYS A 362 16.30 -17.35 -11.02
C CYS A 362 15.25 -16.46 -11.71
N GLY A 363 14.97 -15.29 -11.14
CA GLY A 363 13.98 -14.36 -11.70
C GLY A 363 12.52 -14.77 -11.55
N GLY A 364 12.21 -15.96 -11.02
CA GLY A 364 10.83 -16.37 -10.74
C GLY A 364 10.26 -15.63 -9.52
N VAL A 365 8.93 -15.56 -9.40
CA VAL A 365 8.26 -14.99 -8.23
C VAL A 365 7.66 -16.11 -7.37
N PRO A 366 8.09 -16.28 -6.10
CA PRO A 366 7.48 -17.27 -5.21
C PRO A 366 5.96 -17.05 -5.06
N GLY A 367 5.19 -18.10 -4.78
CA GLY A 367 3.76 -17.92 -4.49
C GLY A 367 3.52 -17.18 -3.17
N SER A 368 4.35 -17.48 -2.17
CA SER A 368 4.26 -16.91 -0.82
C SER A 368 5.58 -16.33 -0.34
N ASP A 369 5.50 -15.41 0.63
CA ASP A 369 6.63 -14.98 1.44
C ASP A 369 6.35 -15.21 2.94
N PRO A 370 7.09 -16.11 3.62
CA PRO A 370 8.14 -16.97 3.05
C PRO A 370 7.56 -18.00 2.05
N ILE A 371 8.40 -18.56 1.19
CA ILE A 371 8.00 -19.56 0.17
C ILE A 371 7.36 -20.83 0.77
N SER A 372 7.54 -21.06 2.07
CA SER A 372 6.88 -22.11 2.85
C SER A 372 5.44 -21.77 3.26
N GLY A 373 4.92 -20.61 2.87
CA GLY A 373 3.53 -20.22 3.11
C GLY A 373 2.54 -21.20 2.47
N LYS A 374 1.32 -21.25 3.01
CA LYS A 374 0.32 -22.25 2.58
C LYS A 374 -0.14 -22.03 1.14
N TYR A 375 -0.18 -20.78 0.68
CA TYR A 375 -0.51 -20.50 -0.71
C TYR A 375 0.64 -20.89 -1.62
N LEU A 376 0.43 -21.94 -2.42
CA LEU A 376 1.41 -22.48 -3.36
C LEU A 376 2.74 -22.81 -2.69
N TYR A 377 2.63 -23.60 -1.63
CA TYR A 377 3.73 -24.11 -0.84
C TYR A 377 4.92 -24.54 -1.72
N MET A 378 6.10 -24.01 -1.42
CA MET A 378 7.38 -24.36 -2.06
C MET A 378 7.36 -24.25 -3.60
N SER A 379 6.56 -23.34 -4.14
CA SER A 379 6.34 -23.17 -5.58
C SER A 379 6.61 -21.74 -6.05
N ILE A 380 7.06 -21.65 -7.30
CA ILE A 380 7.18 -20.43 -8.09
C ILE A 380 6.16 -20.56 -9.24
N PRO A 381 4.95 -20.03 -9.08
CA PRO A 381 3.91 -20.11 -10.10
C PRO A 381 4.11 -19.09 -11.23
N ASN A 382 3.68 -19.42 -12.44
CA ASN A 382 3.78 -18.51 -13.58
C ASN A 382 2.87 -17.28 -13.43
N TRP A 383 1.77 -17.39 -12.68
CA TRP A 383 0.82 -16.29 -12.51
C TRP A 383 1.33 -15.22 -11.54
N ALA A 384 2.15 -15.58 -10.55
CA ALA A 384 2.85 -14.57 -9.74
C ALA A 384 3.85 -13.79 -10.60
N ALA A 385 4.57 -14.46 -11.50
CA ALA A 385 5.51 -13.82 -12.43
C ALA A 385 4.78 -12.90 -13.43
N LYS A 386 3.69 -13.38 -14.03
CA LYS A 386 2.77 -12.62 -14.90
C LYS A 386 2.30 -11.32 -14.26
N PHE A 387 1.65 -11.38 -13.09
CA PHE A 387 1.12 -10.18 -12.45
C PHE A 387 2.23 -9.23 -11.99
N PHE A 388 3.40 -9.76 -11.62
CA PHE A 388 4.55 -8.92 -11.26
C PHE A 388 5.11 -8.16 -12.47
N VAL A 389 5.24 -8.82 -13.63
CA VAL A 389 5.59 -8.14 -14.89
C VAL A 389 4.59 -7.04 -15.19
N ASP A 390 3.30 -7.36 -15.19
CA ASP A 390 2.25 -6.38 -15.48
C ASP A 390 2.29 -5.19 -14.51
N ALA A 391 2.52 -5.44 -13.22
CA ALA A 391 2.63 -4.39 -12.21
C ALA A 391 3.87 -3.50 -12.42
N LEU A 392 5.02 -4.05 -12.82
CA LEU A 392 6.22 -3.28 -13.14
C LEU A 392 6.03 -2.41 -14.39
N LEU A 393 5.39 -2.96 -15.42
CA LEU A 393 5.06 -2.21 -16.65
C LEU A 393 4.06 -1.08 -16.36
N ALA A 394 3.01 -1.37 -15.58
CA ALA A 394 2.03 -0.37 -15.15
C ALA A 394 2.69 0.71 -14.28
N LYS A 395 3.56 0.33 -13.34
CA LYS A 395 4.35 1.27 -12.52
C LYS A 395 5.16 2.22 -13.40
N LYS A 396 5.90 1.71 -14.38
CA LYS A 396 6.72 2.54 -15.28
C LYS A 396 5.86 3.56 -16.03
N THR A 397 4.79 3.10 -16.69
CA THR A 397 3.88 3.97 -17.45
C THR A 397 3.26 5.03 -16.56
N LEU A 398 2.79 4.62 -15.38
CA LEU A 398 2.12 5.53 -14.46
C LEU A 398 3.04 6.60 -13.92
N LEU A 399 4.24 6.24 -13.45
CA LEU A 399 5.21 7.21 -12.95
C LEU A 399 5.64 8.21 -14.02
N ALA A 400 5.69 7.79 -15.29
CA ALA A 400 5.96 8.67 -16.42
C ALA A 400 4.81 9.63 -16.72
N SER A 401 3.55 9.24 -16.44
CA SER A 401 2.36 10.07 -16.67
C SER A 401 2.01 10.99 -15.49
N LEU A 402 2.79 10.99 -14.41
CA LEU A 402 2.54 11.85 -13.25
C LEU A 402 2.91 13.32 -13.52
N SER A 403 3.74 13.63 -14.50
CA SER A 403 4.00 15.03 -14.87
C SER A 403 2.77 15.66 -15.52
N GLY A 404 2.39 16.87 -15.10
CA GLY A 404 1.26 17.61 -15.68
C GLY A 404 -0.13 17.25 -15.15
N ARG A 405 -0.21 16.65 -13.95
CA ARG A 405 -1.49 16.43 -13.24
C ARG A 405 -2.23 17.75 -13.00
N PRO A 406 -3.59 17.74 -12.97
CA PRO A 406 -4.35 18.93 -12.63
C PRO A 406 -3.95 19.41 -11.23
N GLY A 407 -3.67 20.71 -11.11
CA GLY A 407 -3.36 21.31 -9.80
C GLY A 407 -4.59 21.41 -8.89
N CYS A 408 -4.39 21.95 -7.69
CA CYS A 408 -5.41 22.05 -6.64
C CYS A 408 -6.82 22.34 -7.13
N GLN A 409 -7.77 21.52 -6.66
CA GLN A 409 -9.19 21.67 -6.94
C GLN A 409 -9.98 22.29 -5.78
N TRP A 410 -9.33 22.64 -4.66
CA TRP A 410 -9.98 23.22 -3.49
C TRP A 410 -9.32 24.52 -3.03
N GLN A 411 -10.09 25.34 -2.31
CA GLN A 411 -9.63 26.56 -1.65
C GLN A 411 -9.77 26.38 -0.14
N LEU A 412 -8.88 27.03 0.63
CA LEU A 412 -8.94 26.99 2.08
C LEU A 412 -10.29 27.58 2.55
N PRO A 413 -11.14 26.82 3.25
CA PRO A 413 -12.40 27.35 3.74
C PRO A 413 -12.22 28.53 4.70
N ASP A 414 -13.11 29.53 4.60
CA ASP A 414 -13.07 30.76 5.40
C ASP A 414 -13.18 30.51 6.92
N ASP A 415 -13.75 29.38 7.32
CA ASP A 415 -13.91 28.99 8.72
C ASP A 415 -12.64 28.37 9.33
N ILE A 416 -11.59 28.15 8.54
CA ILE A 416 -10.27 27.74 9.01
C ILE A 416 -9.43 28.99 9.33
N PRO A 417 -9.11 29.24 10.62
CA PRO A 417 -8.43 30.48 10.98
C PRO A 417 -7.01 30.55 10.39
N THR A 418 -6.65 31.67 9.77
CA THR A 418 -5.30 31.95 9.26
C THR A 418 -4.48 32.86 10.19
N GLU A 419 -5.15 33.45 11.18
CA GLU A 419 -4.59 34.33 12.19
C GLU A 419 -5.12 33.97 13.59
N LEU A 420 -4.44 34.43 14.63
CA LEU A 420 -4.93 34.32 16.00
C LEU A 420 -6.11 35.27 16.23
N ALA A 421 -7.16 34.78 16.89
CA ALA A 421 -8.33 35.59 17.20
C ALA A 421 -7.97 36.81 18.07
N GLN A 422 -8.33 38.01 17.62
CA GLN A 422 -8.03 39.28 18.33
C GLN A 422 -8.58 39.34 19.76
N ALA A 423 -9.70 38.65 20.03
CA ALA A 423 -10.32 38.56 21.35
C ALA A 423 -9.42 37.86 22.41
N PHE A 424 -8.34 37.21 21.98
CA PHE A 424 -7.45 36.43 22.83
C PHE A 424 -6.29 37.25 23.44
N VAL A 425 -6.13 38.53 23.11
CA VAL A 425 -4.92 39.34 23.42
C VAL A 425 -5.03 40.14 24.76
N SER A 426 -5.76 39.63 25.75
CA SER A 426 -5.91 40.30 27.06
C SER A 426 -4.87 39.84 28.10
N ARG A 427 -4.41 40.72 29.01
CA ARG A 427 -3.36 40.42 30.01
C ARG A 427 -3.87 39.53 31.19
N PRO A 428 -3.10 38.53 31.66
CA PRO A 428 -3.45 37.59 32.73
C PRO A 428 -2.93 38.00 34.10
N ALA A 429 -3.39 37.22 35.09
CA ALA A 429 -2.94 37.22 36.47
C ALA A 429 -1.61 36.46 36.74
N ALA A 430 -1.17 35.53 35.89
CA ALA A 430 0.10 34.78 36.02
C ALA A 430 0.59 34.12 34.71
N ARG A 431 1.91 33.92 34.55
CA ARG A 431 2.54 33.23 33.40
C ARG A 431 2.31 31.71 33.50
N PRO A 432 1.76 31.03 32.47
CA PRO A 432 1.61 29.58 32.44
C PRO A 432 2.96 28.85 32.50
N LYS A 433 3.02 27.74 33.24
CA LYS A 433 4.17 26.84 33.28
C LYS A 433 4.23 26.00 32.01
N THR A 434 5.28 26.20 31.23
CA THR A 434 5.51 25.58 29.92
C THR A 434 6.46 24.39 30.00
N VAL A 435 6.03 23.23 29.51
CA VAL A 435 6.87 22.02 29.45
C VAL A 435 6.96 21.50 28.02
N MET A 436 8.17 21.34 27.50
CA MET A 436 8.38 20.78 26.16
C MET A 436 8.58 19.27 26.23
N TYR A 437 7.90 18.52 25.37
CA TYR A 437 8.08 17.08 25.22
C TYR A 437 8.89 16.79 23.97
N THR A 438 10.02 16.09 24.10
CA THR A 438 10.90 15.76 22.98
C THR A 438 11.50 14.37 23.15
N ALA A 439 12.19 13.88 22.12
CA ALA A 439 12.93 12.62 22.16
C ALA A 439 14.42 12.86 21.89
N ARG A 440 15.28 11.96 22.37
CA ARG A 440 16.72 11.98 22.04
C ARG A 440 16.95 12.08 20.53
N GLY A 441 17.92 12.91 20.14
CA GLY A 441 18.24 13.22 18.75
C GLY A 441 17.24 14.12 18.01
N SER A 442 16.12 14.55 18.61
CA SER A 442 15.25 15.58 18.00
C SER A 442 15.93 16.95 18.02
N THR A 443 15.90 17.68 16.91
CA THR A 443 16.43 19.05 16.81
C THR A 443 15.38 20.13 17.13
N LYS A 444 14.13 19.74 17.39
CA LYS A 444 13.01 20.68 17.52
C LYS A 444 13.10 21.59 18.75
N VAL A 445 13.59 21.09 19.90
CA VAL A 445 13.81 21.96 21.08
C VAL A 445 14.85 23.06 20.79
N PRO A 446 16.07 22.74 20.30
CA PRO A 446 17.01 23.76 19.86
C PRO A 446 16.43 24.76 18.86
N GLN A 447 15.73 24.26 17.83
CA GLN A 447 15.11 25.10 16.80
C GLN A 447 14.09 26.07 17.41
N MET A 448 13.12 25.55 18.15
CA MET A 448 12.06 26.35 18.80
C MET A 448 12.64 27.41 19.74
N VAL A 449 13.51 27.03 20.67
CA VAL A 449 14.06 27.95 21.67
C VAL A 449 14.92 29.05 21.01
N ASN A 450 15.73 28.71 20.01
CA ASN A 450 16.51 29.69 19.28
C ASN A 450 15.63 30.65 18.46
N THR A 451 14.63 30.13 17.73
CA THR A 451 13.71 30.98 16.96
C THR A 451 12.92 31.93 17.85
N TRP A 452 12.55 31.48 19.06
CA TRP A 452 11.74 32.24 20.00
C TRP A 452 12.55 33.11 20.98
N SER A 453 13.87 33.18 20.82
CA SER A 453 14.74 33.99 21.67
C SER A 453 14.51 35.49 21.49
N SER A 454 13.98 35.92 20.35
CA SER A 454 13.65 37.32 20.03
C SER A 454 12.66 37.94 21.02
N TRP A 455 11.73 37.13 21.54
CA TRP A 455 10.79 37.52 22.59
C TRP A 455 11.14 36.89 23.95
N LYS A 456 12.39 36.44 24.10
CA LYS A 456 12.99 35.92 25.34
C LYS A 456 12.26 34.70 25.90
N PHE A 457 11.72 33.84 25.04
CA PHE A 457 11.12 32.59 25.50
C PHE A 457 12.16 31.68 26.16
N LYS A 458 11.76 31.08 27.28
CA LYS A 458 12.48 29.97 27.88
C LYS A 458 11.46 29.00 28.49
N PRO A 459 11.47 27.71 28.12
CA PRO A 459 10.57 26.74 28.72
C PRO A 459 10.94 26.53 30.19
N ASP A 460 9.94 26.27 31.04
CA ASP A 460 10.17 26.00 32.45
C ASP A 460 10.79 24.62 32.66
N PHE A 461 10.49 23.67 31.77
CA PHE A 461 11.10 22.34 31.79
C PHE A 461 11.11 21.68 30.40
N VAL A 462 12.08 20.79 30.17
CA VAL A 462 12.11 19.92 28.98
C VAL A 462 12.15 18.45 29.41
N LEU A 463 11.19 17.66 28.95
CA LEU A 463 11.19 16.21 29.11
C LEU A 463 11.71 15.54 27.85
N ILE A 464 12.78 14.76 28.02
CA ILE A 464 13.49 14.12 26.92
C ILE A 464 13.27 12.62 27.04
N GLU A 465 12.45 12.07 26.15
CA GLU A 465 12.23 10.64 26.04
C GLU A 465 13.54 9.96 25.63
N LYS A 466 13.98 9.01 26.45
CA LYS A 466 15.12 8.15 26.13
C LYS A 466 14.76 7.29 24.91
N PRO A 467 15.73 6.97 24.04
CA PRO A 467 15.51 5.96 23.03
C PRO A 467 15.04 4.70 23.74
N LEU A 468 13.96 4.09 23.24
CA LEU A 468 13.42 2.84 23.78
C LEU A 468 14.56 1.82 23.91
N SER A 469 15.04 1.61 25.14
CA SER A 469 15.77 0.39 25.50
C SER A 469 14.73 -0.64 25.91
N GLU A 470 13.87 -1.06 24.98
CA GLU A 470 12.91 -2.11 25.30
C GLU A 470 13.66 -3.44 25.42
N PRO A 471 13.52 -4.17 26.55
CA PRO A 471 13.72 -5.60 26.54
C PRO A 471 12.75 -6.17 25.49
N VAL A 472 13.29 -6.91 24.52
CA VAL A 472 12.57 -7.53 23.38
C VAL A 472 11.19 -8.11 23.76
N LEU A 473 11.05 -8.64 24.99
CA LEU A 473 9.84 -9.23 25.55
C LEU A 473 8.64 -8.26 25.72
N ALA A 474 8.84 -6.99 26.04
CA ALA A 474 7.74 -6.04 26.26
C ALA A 474 7.09 -5.61 24.93
N ARG A 475 7.94 -5.33 23.93
CA ARG A 475 7.56 -5.11 22.54
C ARG A 475 6.81 -6.30 21.97
N LEU A 476 7.33 -7.50 22.28
CA LEU A 476 6.69 -8.77 21.98
C LEU A 476 5.28 -8.83 22.53
N HIS A 477 5.07 -8.52 23.81
CA HIS A 477 3.79 -8.77 24.46
C HIS A 477 2.67 -7.86 23.91
N SER A 478 2.95 -6.59 23.61
CA SER A 478 1.97 -5.68 23.00
C SER A 478 1.66 -6.06 21.55
N LYS A 479 2.70 -6.35 20.75
CA LYS A 479 2.56 -6.75 19.34
C LYS A 479 1.97 -8.15 19.18
N VAL A 480 2.21 -9.08 20.10
CA VAL A 480 1.55 -10.40 20.13
C VAL A 480 0.06 -10.27 20.42
N ARG A 481 -0.31 -9.33 21.28
CA ARG A 481 -1.70 -9.05 21.61
C ARG A 481 -2.45 -8.41 20.42
N GLU A 482 -1.76 -7.63 19.60
CA GLU A 482 -2.34 -6.94 18.42
C GLU A 482 -2.25 -7.75 17.11
N GLU A 483 -1.16 -8.50 16.90
CA GLU A 483 -0.81 -9.14 15.63
C GLU A 483 -0.56 -10.65 15.75
N GLY A 484 -0.77 -11.23 16.95
CA GLY A 484 -0.59 -12.64 17.22
C GLY A 484 0.87 -13.07 17.34
N ILE A 485 1.08 -14.35 17.72
CA ILE A 485 2.41 -14.92 17.99
C ILE A 485 3.32 -14.98 16.75
N GLY A 486 2.75 -14.87 15.55
CA GLY A 486 3.48 -14.86 14.27
C GLY A 486 4.37 -13.61 14.09
N TRP A 487 4.02 -12.48 14.70
CA TRP A 487 4.89 -11.30 14.72
C TRP A 487 6.22 -11.57 15.43
N VAL A 488 6.21 -12.36 16.51
CA VAL A 488 7.41 -12.72 17.29
C VAL A 488 8.40 -13.49 16.43
N LEU A 489 7.92 -14.45 15.66
CA LEU A 489 8.76 -15.23 14.75
C LEU A 489 9.36 -14.32 13.66
N ARG A 490 8.58 -13.38 13.13
CA ARG A 490 9.10 -12.36 12.18
C ARG A 490 10.10 -11.40 12.81
N TYR A 491 9.93 -11.02 14.08
CA TYR A 491 10.83 -10.15 14.81
C TYR A 491 12.16 -10.85 15.18
N LEU A 492 12.11 -12.13 15.56
CA LEU A 492 13.28 -12.92 15.93
C LEU A 492 14.12 -13.34 14.72
N PHE A 493 13.49 -13.56 13.56
CA PHE A 493 14.18 -14.00 12.34
C PHE A 493 14.36 -12.91 11.27
N GLY A 494 13.60 -11.80 11.33
CA GLY A 494 13.77 -10.64 10.47
C GLY A 494 14.48 -9.51 11.19
N ARG A 495 15.77 -9.30 10.88
CA ARG A 495 16.48 -8.11 11.36
C ARG A 495 15.76 -6.84 10.89
N THR A 496 15.33 -6.07 11.88
CA THR A 496 14.91 -4.68 11.79
C THR A 496 15.75 -3.91 10.78
N GLN A 497 15.12 -3.33 9.76
CA GLN A 497 15.71 -2.14 9.13
C GLN A 497 16.00 -1.13 10.25
N PRO A 498 17.15 -0.44 10.19
CA PRO A 498 17.54 0.48 11.25
C PRO A 498 16.45 1.53 11.48
N ALA A 499 16.38 2.01 12.72
CA ALA A 499 15.61 3.19 13.06
C ALA A 499 15.93 4.28 12.03
N HIS A 500 14.87 4.77 11.39
CA HIS A 500 14.76 6.02 10.65
C HIS A 500 16.09 6.60 10.15
N SER A 501 16.41 6.41 8.87
CA SER A 501 17.06 7.50 8.15
C SER A 501 16.04 8.65 8.10
N ARG A 502 16.07 9.52 9.11
CA ARG A 502 15.70 10.92 8.88
C ARG A 502 16.50 11.35 7.66
N GLY A 503 15.88 12.04 6.69
CA GLY A 503 16.63 12.66 5.59
C GLY A 503 17.82 13.43 6.17
N PRO A 504 18.90 13.66 5.40
CA PRO A 504 20.14 14.19 5.93
C PRO A 504 19.81 15.39 6.83
N ALA A 505 19.96 15.19 8.14
CA ALA A 505 19.84 16.28 9.07
C ALA A 505 20.96 17.23 8.68
N SER A 506 20.63 18.46 8.31
CA SER A 506 21.62 19.52 8.35
C SER A 506 22.21 19.49 9.76
N SER A 507 23.46 19.06 9.84
CA SER A 507 24.13 18.63 11.06
C SER A 507 24.63 19.83 11.88
N SER A 508 23.78 20.85 12.06
CA SER A 508 24.14 22.07 12.79
C SER A 508 23.45 22.21 14.14
N PHE A 509 22.42 21.41 14.44
CA PHE A 509 21.70 21.47 15.71
C PHE A 509 22.13 20.37 16.66
N ASP A 510 22.42 20.78 17.89
CA ASP A 510 22.84 19.89 18.98
C ASP A 510 21.73 18.93 19.45
N ASP A 511 22.14 17.80 20.04
CA ASP A 511 21.23 16.95 20.81
C ASP A 511 20.55 17.75 21.94
N PRO A 512 19.25 17.52 22.23
CA PRO A 512 18.48 18.34 23.16
C PRO A 512 19.07 18.38 24.58
N VAL A 513 19.76 17.32 25.04
CA VAL A 513 20.43 17.34 26.35
C VAL A 513 21.59 18.32 26.36
N ALA A 514 22.44 18.28 25.34
CA ALA A 514 23.57 19.20 25.22
C ALA A 514 23.07 20.65 25.13
N PHE A 515 22.01 20.88 24.36
CA PHE A 515 21.38 22.19 24.23
C PHE A 515 20.81 22.70 25.55
N CYS A 516 20.04 21.90 26.28
CA CYS A 516 19.45 22.29 27.56
C CYS A 516 20.53 22.61 28.60
N ARG A 517 21.62 21.82 28.68
CA ARG A 517 22.75 22.08 29.58
C ARG A 517 23.42 23.43 29.29
N ARG A 518 23.74 23.71 28.03
CA ARG A 518 24.41 24.98 27.64
C ARG A 518 23.56 26.20 27.91
N ASN A 519 22.24 26.10 27.72
CA ASN A 519 21.31 27.22 27.92
C ASN A 519 20.71 27.30 29.32
N ALA A 520 21.21 26.48 30.26
CA ALA A 520 20.71 26.37 31.63
C ALA A 520 19.18 26.19 31.69
N ILE A 521 18.64 25.34 30.82
CA ILE A 521 17.21 24.97 30.78
C ILE A 521 17.04 23.70 31.62
N PRO A 522 16.15 23.70 32.63
CA PRO A 522 15.85 22.49 33.39
C PRO A 522 15.33 21.38 32.48
N PHE A 523 15.89 20.17 32.60
CA PHE A 523 15.45 19.03 31.81
C PHE A 523 15.58 17.73 32.60
N LEU A 524 14.84 16.71 32.17
CA LEU A 524 14.96 15.35 32.66
C LEU A 524 14.84 14.35 31.52
N GLU A 525 15.71 13.35 31.53
CA GLU A 525 15.60 12.20 30.64
C GLU A 525 14.71 11.13 31.28
N ILE A 526 13.64 10.76 30.59
CA ILE A 526 12.61 9.85 31.10
C ILE A 526 12.46 8.62 30.21
N ASP A 527 11.87 7.57 30.76
CA ASP A 527 11.35 6.46 29.97
C ASP A 527 10.19 6.97 29.07
N PRO A 528 9.57 6.16 28.19
CA PRO A 528 8.47 6.62 27.34
C PRO A 528 7.46 7.47 28.10
N LEU A 529 7.02 8.58 27.50
CA LEU A 529 6.20 9.62 28.16
C LEU A 529 4.97 9.03 28.87
N ASP A 530 4.40 7.98 28.29
CA ASP A 530 3.22 7.29 28.82
C ASP A 530 3.52 6.21 29.87
N SER A 531 4.79 5.99 30.22
CA SER A 531 5.15 5.02 31.26
C SER A 531 4.65 5.50 32.63
N PRO A 532 4.26 4.61 33.56
CA PRO A 532 3.76 5.02 34.87
C PRO A 532 4.70 5.96 35.62
N LYS A 533 6.02 5.74 35.51
CA LYS A 533 7.06 6.60 36.12
C LYS A 533 7.13 7.97 35.44
N SER A 534 7.12 8.02 34.11
CA SER A 534 7.09 9.28 33.35
C SER A 534 5.84 10.08 33.67
N LEU A 535 4.66 9.44 33.74
CA LEU A 535 3.40 10.10 34.11
C LEU A 535 3.45 10.72 35.51
N GLU A 536 4.08 10.05 36.48
CA GLU A 536 4.27 10.62 37.82
C GLU A 536 5.15 11.88 37.80
N VAL A 537 6.25 11.84 37.05
CA VAL A 537 7.12 13.01 36.85
C VAL A 537 6.35 14.16 36.20
N ILE A 538 5.60 13.89 35.12
CA ILE A 538 4.85 14.92 34.40
C ILE A 538 3.80 15.56 35.32
N ARG A 539 3.09 14.76 36.14
CA ARG A 539 2.13 15.29 37.14
C ARG A 539 2.79 16.17 38.18
N ARG A 540 3.96 15.77 38.70
CA ARG A 540 4.73 16.57 39.67
C ARG A 540 5.23 17.89 39.09
N LEU A 541 5.48 17.94 37.77
CA LEU A 541 5.82 19.19 37.11
C LEU A 541 4.63 20.15 37.01
N GLN A 542 3.38 19.69 37.15
CA GLN A 542 2.17 20.53 37.04
C GLN A 542 2.23 21.49 35.81
N PRO A 543 2.43 20.96 34.58
CA PRO A 543 2.44 21.81 33.40
C PRO A 543 1.08 22.48 33.22
N ASP A 544 1.08 23.77 32.91
CA ASP A 544 -0.11 24.43 32.40
C ASP A 544 -0.23 24.16 30.90
N LEU A 545 0.85 24.37 30.17
CA LEU A 545 0.94 24.16 28.73
C LEU A 545 2.04 23.15 28.40
N ALA A 546 1.71 22.12 27.62
CA ALA A 546 2.70 21.27 26.98
C ALA A 546 2.93 21.67 25.51
N ILE A 547 4.17 21.56 25.06
CA ILE A 547 4.56 21.82 23.67
C ILE A 547 5.21 20.55 23.11
N HIS A 548 4.60 19.97 22.08
CA HIS A 548 5.12 18.82 21.39
C HIS A 548 6.29 19.23 20.47
N ALA A 549 7.50 18.79 20.81
CA ALA A 549 8.75 19.15 20.15
C ALA A 549 9.46 17.88 19.61
N GLY A 550 8.70 17.05 18.89
CA GLY A 550 9.21 15.84 18.24
C GLY A 550 9.37 14.64 19.16
N ALA A 551 8.44 14.48 20.12
CA ALA A 551 8.29 13.24 20.88
C ALA A 551 7.52 12.19 20.04
N GLY A 552 7.32 10.99 20.61
CA GLY A 552 6.44 9.98 20.02
C GLY A 552 4.95 10.34 20.10
N ILE A 553 4.09 9.42 19.65
CA ILE A 553 2.63 9.56 19.78
C ILE A 553 2.28 9.61 21.28
N LEU A 554 1.59 10.67 21.71
CA LEU A 554 1.19 10.88 23.09
C LEU A 554 -0.12 10.12 23.39
N ARG A 555 -0.18 9.35 24.47
CA ARG A 555 -1.44 8.69 24.89
C ARG A 555 -2.29 9.62 25.73
N THR A 556 -3.58 9.28 25.82
CA THR A 556 -4.60 10.00 26.59
C THR A 556 -4.17 10.36 28.01
N GLN A 557 -3.44 9.46 28.69
CA GLN A 557 -2.97 9.69 30.06
C GLN A 557 -1.94 10.82 30.17
N THR A 558 -1.09 10.97 29.16
CA THR A 558 -0.11 12.07 29.07
C THR A 558 -0.81 13.36 28.67
N LEU A 559 -1.68 13.29 27.65
CA LEU A 559 -2.45 14.44 27.14
C LEU A 559 -3.38 15.07 28.20
N ALA A 560 -3.85 14.29 29.16
CA ALA A 560 -4.74 14.76 30.22
C ALA A 560 -4.04 15.54 31.35
N ILE A 561 -2.70 15.62 31.37
CA ILE A 561 -1.97 16.25 32.48
C ILE A 561 -1.88 17.77 32.36
N PRO A 562 -1.50 18.37 31.21
CA PRO A 562 -1.42 19.82 31.08
C PRO A 562 -2.80 20.47 31.19
N THR A 563 -2.95 21.48 32.05
CA THR A 563 -4.27 22.09 32.36
C THR A 563 -4.88 22.81 31.16
N MET A 564 -4.05 23.40 30.30
CA MET A 564 -4.46 24.05 29.05
C MET A 564 -4.41 23.11 27.83
N GLY A 565 -3.74 21.97 27.95
CA GLY A 565 -3.54 21.00 26.87
C GLY A 565 -2.14 21.01 26.27
N THR A 566 -1.99 20.27 25.16
CA THR A 566 -0.72 20.12 24.44
C THR A 566 -0.84 20.73 23.05
N LEU A 567 0.08 21.62 22.69
CA LEU A 567 0.19 22.18 21.34
C LEU A 567 1.10 21.34 20.47
N ASN A 568 0.75 21.23 19.19
CA ASN A 568 1.63 20.74 18.15
C ASN A 568 1.60 21.66 16.93
N ALA A 569 2.75 21.75 16.25
CA ALA A 569 2.84 22.31 14.91
C ALA A 569 2.97 21.17 13.91
N HIS A 570 2.14 21.21 12.87
CA HIS A 570 2.03 20.17 11.86
C HIS A 570 2.36 20.73 10.48
N MET A 571 3.10 19.99 9.67
CA MET A 571 3.59 20.43 8.34
C MET A 571 2.55 20.29 7.23
N GLY A 572 1.27 20.30 7.57
CA GLY A 572 0.17 20.21 6.62
C GLY A 572 -0.97 21.14 7.03
N LEU A 573 -1.79 21.51 6.04
CA LEU A 573 -3.03 22.25 6.28
C LEU A 573 -4.11 21.29 6.77
N LEU A 574 -4.46 21.40 8.05
CA LEU A 574 -5.54 20.64 8.66
C LEU A 574 -6.89 21.25 8.28
N PRO A 575 -7.95 20.43 8.09
CA PRO A 575 -8.00 18.98 8.28
C PRO A 575 -7.50 18.16 7.08
N PHE A 576 -7.23 18.79 5.94
CA PHE A 576 -7.03 18.12 4.64
C PHE A 576 -5.82 17.20 4.59
N TYR A 577 -4.71 17.59 5.22
CA TYR A 577 -3.43 16.87 5.17
C TYR A 577 -2.98 16.42 6.56
N ARG A 578 -3.44 15.26 7.03
CA ARG A 578 -3.04 14.65 8.32
C ARG A 578 -1.91 13.62 8.16
N GLY A 579 -1.06 13.45 9.17
CA GLY A 579 -0.08 12.36 9.21
C GLY A 579 1.30 12.70 8.65
N MET A 580 1.83 11.86 7.75
CA MET A 580 3.24 11.90 7.36
C MET A 580 3.46 12.41 5.93
N ASN A 581 4.61 13.06 5.70
CA ASN A 581 5.02 13.63 4.40
C ASN A 581 3.98 14.58 3.79
N VAL A 582 3.21 15.25 4.64
CA VAL A 582 2.02 16.02 4.24
C VAL A 582 2.36 17.25 3.38
N ALA A 583 3.51 17.89 3.59
CA ALA A 583 3.99 18.96 2.73
C ALA A 583 4.31 18.43 1.32
N GLU A 584 4.96 17.27 1.25
CA GLU A 584 5.28 16.61 -0.01
C GLU A 584 4.04 16.07 -0.71
N TRP A 585 3.07 15.53 0.03
CA TRP A 585 1.79 15.11 -0.52
C TRP A 585 1.01 16.28 -1.09
N ALA A 586 0.90 17.39 -0.35
CA ALA A 586 0.25 18.60 -0.83
C ALA A 586 0.95 19.12 -2.08
N ALA A 587 2.28 19.21 -2.06
CA ALA A 587 3.05 19.61 -3.22
C ALA A 587 2.79 18.68 -4.42
N LEU A 588 2.91 17.37 -4.25
CA LEU A 588 2.74 16.41 -5.35
C LEU A 588 1.30 16.37 -5.90
N ASN A 589 0.30 16.70 -5.08
CA ASN A 589 -1.09 16.86 -5.52
C ASN A 589 -1.34 18.21 -6.22
N GLY A 590 -0.38 19.14 -6.19
CA GLY A 590 -0.58 20.50 -6.67
C GLY A 590 -1.45 21.36 -5.75
N ASP A 591 -1.63 20.94 -4.50
CA ASP A 591 -2.45 21.57 -3.47
C ASP A 591 -1.67 22.63 -2.66
N PRO A 592 -2.36 23.57 -1.98
CA PRO A 592 -1.73 24.50 -1.06
C PRO A 592 -0.85 23.78 -0.03
N VAL A 593 0.42 24.18 0.00
CA VAL A 593 1.38 23.75 1.01
C VAL A 593 1.28 24.69 2.20
N GLY A 594 1.43 24.18 3.41
CA GLY A 594 1.38 25.01 4.59
C GLY A 594 1.56 24.23 5.88
N CYS A 595 1.31 24.89 7.00
CA CYS A 595 1.39 24.31 8.33
C CYS A 595 0.18 24.71 9.18
N SER A 596 -0.06 23.94 10.24
CA SER A 596 -1.14 24.17 11.20
C SER A 596 -0.62 24.11 12.62
N VAL A 597 -1.13 24.98 13.49
CA VAL A 597 -0.99 24.85 14.94
C VAL A 597 -2.33 24.37 15.50
N HIS A 598 -2.29 23.27 16.24
CA HIS A 598 -3.50 22.61 16.74
C HIS A 598 -3.29 22.04 18.14
N TRP A 599 -4.42 21.81 18.82
CA TRP A 599 -4.46 21.07 20.08
C TRP A 599 -4.36 19.57 19.81
N VAL A 600 -3.47 18.88 20.52
CA VAL A 600 -3.32 17.43 20.36
C VAL A 600 -4.44 16.69 21.10
N ASP A 601 -5.09 15.75 20.42
CA ASP A 601 -6.05 14.81 20.98
C ASP A 601 -5.54 13.35 20.82
N ALA A 602 -6.41 12.37 21.04
CA ALA A 602 -6.05 10.96 20.93
C ALA A 602 -5.86 10.45 19.48
N GLY A 603 -6.27 11.24 18.48
CA GLY A 603 -6.13 10.89 17.07
C GLY A 603 -4.82 11.42 16.47
N ILE A 604 -4.65 11.21 15.17
CA ILE A 604 -3.48 11.70 14.42
C ILE A 604 -3.88 12.98 13.71
N ASP A 605 -3.45 14.11 14.27
CA ASP A 605 -3.71 15.46 13.77
C ASP A 605 -5.21 15.79 13.63
N THR A 606 -6.05 15.27 14.55
CA THR A 606 -7.51 15.46 14.53
C THR A 606 -8.02 16.52 15.51
N GLY A 607 -7.18 16.99 16.43
CA GLY A 607 -7.61 17.94 17.44
C GLY A 607 -7.80 19.35 16.91
N ASN A 608 -8.33 20.24 17.75
CA ASN A 608 -8.87 21.51 17.29
C ASN A 608 -7.78 22.42 16.66
N ILE A 609 -8.06 22.95 15.48
CA ILE A 609 -7.17 23.84 14.72
C ILE A 609 -7.22 25.24 15.33
N ILE A 610 -6.07 25.79 15.75
CA ILE A 610 -6.00 27.15 16.28
C ILE A 610 -5.83 28.14 15.12
N CYS A 611 -4.83 27.91 14.30
CA CYS A 611 -4.59 28.66 13.08
C CYS A 611 -3.72 27.88 12.10
N VAL A 612 -3.73 28.29 10.83
CA VAL A 612 -2.93 27.73 9.75
C VAL A 612 -2.14 28.82 9.04
N ARG A 613 -1.04 28.44 8.39
CA ARG A 613 -0.29 29.32 7.49
C ARG A 613 -0.07 28.62 6.17
N VAL A 614 -0.60 29.20 5.10
CA VAL A 614 -0.29 28.80 3.72
C VAL A 614 1.08 29.33 3.36
N ILE A 615 1.84 28.53 2.63
CA ILE A 615 3.19 28.82 2.20
C ILE A 615 3.21 28.65 0.70
N GLU A 616 3.64 29.70 0.01
CA GLU A 616 3.95 29.61 -1.40
C GLU A 616 5.24 28.79 -1.56
N PRO A 617 5.21 27.58 -2.15
CA PRO A 617 6.43 26.84 -2.43
C PRO A 617 7.27 27.50 -3.55
N ASN A 618 6.81 28.63 -4.09
CA ASN A 618 7.45 29.39 -5.15
C ASN A 618 8.90 29.74 -4.76
N GLY A 619 9.85 29.10 -5.43
CA GLY A 619 11.29 29.25 -5.15
C GLY A 619 11.93 28.05 -4.48
N CYS A 620 11.17 27.01 -4.11
CA CYS A 620 11.74 25.72 -3.71
C CYS A 620 12.13 24.91 -4.95
N HIS A 621 13.39 24.50 -5.02
CA HIS A 621 13.98 23.70 -6.10
C HIS A 621 14.26 22.25 -5.67
N SER A 622 13.99 21.92 -4.40
CA SER A 622 14.15 20.59 -3.83
C SER A 622 13.15 20.33 -2.72
N ILE A 623 12.90 19.06 -2.38
CA ILE A 623 12.09 18.70 -1.21
C ILE A 623 12.75 19.22 0.08
N ALA A 624 14.08 19.34 0.11
CA ALA A 624 14.80 19.88 1.26
C ALA A 624 14.45 21.35 1.52
N GLU A 625 14.43 22.18 0.47
CA GLU A 625 14.01 23.58 0.54
C GLU A 625 12.54 23.71 0.90
N LEU A 626 11.67 22.90 0.30
CA LEU A 626 10.24 22.85 0.63
C LEU A 626 10.04 22.58 2.14
N ARG A 627 10.69 21.54 2.66
CA ARG A 627 10.61 21.21 4.09
C ARG A 627 11.16 22.32 4.97
N ALA A 628 12.25 22.99 4.56
CA ALA A 628 12.83 24.10 5.31
C ALA A 628 11.87 25.30 5.38
N ALA A 629 11.23 25.66 4.28
CA ALA A 629 10.24 26.73 4.23
C ALA A 629 9.03 26.42 5.13
N VAL A 630 8.50 25.20 5.08
CA VAL A 630 7.41 24.74 5.97
C VAL A 630 7.86 24.70 7.43
N ASP A 631 9.09 24.25 7.70
CA ASP A 631 9.68 24.22 9.04
C ASP A 631 9.81 25.63 9.64
N GLU A 632 10.25 26.61 8.87
CA GLU A 632 10.37 28.01 9.32
C GLU A 632 9.00 28.60 9.67
N ALA A 633 8.04 28.49 8.75
CA ALA A 633 6.69 29.00 8.93
C ALA A 633 5.96 28.35 10.12
N GLN A 634 6.11 27.03 10.31
CA GLN A 634 5.49 26.36 11.45
C GLN A 634 6.10 26.77 12.79
N LEU A 635 7.41 27.04 12.84
CA LEU A 635 8.09 27.50 14.06
C LEU A 635 7.67 28.94 14.39
N ALA A 636 7.50 29.79 13.38
CA ALA A 636 6.97 31.14 13.54
C ALA A 636 5.53 31.10 14.07
N LEU A 637 4.64 30.37 13.39
CA LEU A 637 3.23 30.27 13.74
C LEU A 637 3.03 29.70 15.15
N LEU A 638 3.72 28.60 15.49
CA LEU A 638 3.67 28.05 16.85
C LEU A 638 4.20 29.05 17.89
N GLY A 639 5.25 29.79 17.55
CA GLY A 639 5.79 30.86 18.39
C GLY A 639 4.77 31.95 18.68
N GLU A 640 3.99 32.39 17.68
CA GLU A 640 2.90 33.36 17.85
C GLU A 640 1.86 32.85 18.86
N VAL A 641 1.42 31.59 18.70
CA VAL A 641 0.43 30.96 19.59
C VAL A 641 0.95 30.81 21.02
N VAL A 642 2.18 30.30 21.17
CA VAL A 642 2.80 30.10 22.50
C VAL A 642 3.04 31.45 23.18
N LYS A 643 3.51 32.46 22.44
CA LYS A 643 3.70 33.82 22.97
C LYS A 643 2.37 34.38 23.45
N ALA A 644 1.30 34.27 22.66
CA ALA A 644 -0.02 34.73 23.07
C ALA A 644 -0.47 34.03 24.36
N ILE A 645 -0.41 32.70 24.45
CA ILE A 645 -0.78 31.96 25.68
C ILE A 645 0.05 32.39 26.88
N VAL A 646 1.37 32.55 26.71
CA VAL A 646 2.28 32.99 27.78
C VAL A 646 1.96 34.40 28.25
N GLU A 647 1.60 35.29 27.33
CA GLU A 647 1.27 36.68 27.59
C GLU A 647 -0.15 36.88 28.10
N THR A 648 -1.09 35.95 27.82
CA THR A 648 -2.53 36.07 28.08
C THR A 648 -3.04 35.13 29.16
N GLY A 649 -2.25 34.12 29.53
CA GLY A 649 -2.57 33.11 30.54
C GLY A 649 -3.81 32.28 30.21
N GLN A 650 -4.25 32.28 28.95
CA GLN A 650 -5.44 31.60 28.48
C GLN A 650 -5.06 30.57 27.41
N ALA A 651 -5.97 29.67 27.07
CA ALA A 651 -5.81 28.74 25.95
C ALA A 651 -6.70 29.22 24.78
N PRO A 652 -6.18 29.43 23.56
CA PRO A 652 -7.01 29.91 22.46
C PRO A 652 -8.07 28.86 22.10
N PRO A 653 -9.29 29.29 21.72
CA PRO A 653 -10.24 28.37 21.13
C PRO A 653 -9.65 27.79 19.84
N GLY A 654 -10.09 26.60 19.46
CA GLY A 654 -9.75 26.02 18.17
C GLY A 654 -10.99 25.54 17.43
N ARG A 655 -10.94 25.60 16.10
CA ARG A 655 -11.95 25.01 15.20
C ARG A 655 -11.91 23.50 15.31
N LYS A 656 -13.05 22.89 15.61
CA LYS A 656 -13.18 21.42 15.60
C LYS A 656 -12.99 20.88 14.19
N GLN A 657 -12.45 19.68 14.08
CA GLN A 657 -12.37 18.94 12.82
C GLN A 657 -13.43 17.85 12.80
N ALA A 658 -14.24 17.75 11.75
CA ALA A 658 -15.12 16.61 11.55
C ALA A 658 -14.32 15.40 11.04
N SER A 659 -14.82 14.20 11.31
CA SER A 659 -14.18 12.96 10.84
C SER A 659 -14.19 12.83 9.32
N SER A 660 -15.18 13.43 8.65
CA SER A 660 -15.34 13.44 7.19
C SER A 660 -14.47 14.44 6.46
N GLU A 661 -13.91 15.45 7.14
CA GLU A 661 -13.19 16.56 6.48
C GLU A 661 -11.73 16.24 6.15
N GLY A 662 -11.12 15.24 6.79
CA GLY A 662 -9.67 15.09 6.75
C GLY A 662 -9.18 13.79 6.17
N THR A 663 -8.08 13.88 5.44
CA THR A 663 -7.41 12.76 4.80
C THR A 663 -6.13 12.42 5.56
N GLN A 664 -6.03 11.18 6.02
CA GLN A 664 -4.79 10.68 6.62
C GLN A 664 -3.85 10.20 5.51
N PHE A 665 -2.67 10.81 5.47
CA PHE A 665 -1.56 10.43 4.63
C PHE A 665 -0.51 9.65 5.42
N PHE A 666 0.08 8.67 4.73
CA PHE A 666 1.17 7.87 5.25
C PHE A 666 2.47 8.23 4.57
N ARG A 667 3.57 7.56 4.94
CA ARG A 667 4.87 7.85 4.35
C ARG A 667 4.80 7.74 2.82
N MET A 668 5.23 8.79 2.12
CA MET A 668 5.27 8.77 0.66
C MET A 668 6.32 7.75 0.17
N HIS A 669 6.01 7.04 -0.90
CA HIS A 669 6.96 6.11 -1.53
C HIS A 669 8.16 6.87 -2.12
N PRO A 670 9.40 6.34 -2.05
CA PRO A 670 10.59 6.98 -2.61
C PRO A 670 10.47 7.38 -4.09
N ASP A 671 9.84 6.56 -4.93
CA ASP A 671 9.66 6.92 -6.36
C ASP A 671 8.75 8.13 -6.55
N LEU A 672 7.74 8.33 -5.70
CA LEU A 672 6.90 9.53 -5.72
C LEU A 672 7.66 10.76 -5.22
N LEU A 673 8.53 10.59 -4.21
CA LEU A 673 9.46 11.65 -3.80
C LEU A 673 10.41 12.00 -4.95
N ALA A 674 10.91 11.03 -5.70
CA ALA A 674 11.77 11.28 -6.86
C ALA A 674 11.03 12.00 -7.99
N VAL A 675 9.72 11.76 -8.17
CA VAL A 675 8.88 12.56 -9.09
C VAL A 675 8.79 14.00 -8.59
N LEU A 676 8.42 14.21 -7.33
CA LEU A 676 8.32 15.56 -6.74
C LEU A 676 9.65 16.32 -6.83
N GLU A 677 10.77 15.67 -6.52
CA GLU A 677 12.10 16.27 -6.58
C GLU A 677 12.41 16.79 -7.99
N ARG A 678 12.07 16.03 -9.04
CA ARG A 678 12.23 16.46 -10.43
C ARG A 678 11.29 17.62 -10.79
N GLU A 679 10.04 17.59 -10.33
CA GLU A 679 9.06 18.65 -10.57
C GLU A 679 9.54 19.98 -9.96
N LEU A 680 9.98 19.97 -8.69
CA LEU A 680 10.54 21.15 -8.00
C LEU A 680 11.80 21.68 -8.70
N ALA A 681 12.70 20.80 -9.12
CA ALA A 681 13.94 21.19 -9.81
C ALA A 681 13.69 21.82 -11.19
N SER A 682 12.60 21.45 -11.87
CA SER A 682 12.28 21.89 -13.22
C SER A 682 11.48 23.21 -13.29
N HIS A 683 11.10 23.80 -12.16
CA HIS A 683 10.18 24.94 -12.07
C HIS A 683 8.83 24.72 -12.79
N GLN A 684 8.42 23.47 -13.01
CA GLN A 684 7.11 23.14 -13.59
C GLN A 684 5.95 23.39 -12.62
N TRP A 685 6.22 23.99 -11.45
CA TRP A 685 5.19 24.50 -10.56
C TRP A 685 4.52 25.72 -11.19
N ASP A 686 3.28 25.54 -11.65
CA ASP A 686 2.51 26.57 -12.35
C ASP A 686 2.27 27.79 -11.44
N ARG A 687 2.93 28.89 -11.81
CA ARG A 687 3.00 30.15 -11.05
C ARG A 687 1.68 30.92 -11.05
N GLU A 688 0.84 30.71 -12.04
CA GLU A 688 -0.39 31.50 -12.23
C GLU A 688 -1.61 30.84 -11.56
N ALA A 689 -1.59 29.50 -11.44
CA ALA A 689 -2.67 28.74 -10.86
C ALA A 689 -2.78 28.90 -9.33
N THR A 690 -1.67 29.00 -8.58
CA THR A 690 -1.70 29.14 -7.11
C THR A 690 -2.15 30.53 -6.67
N ALA A 691 -1.69 31.59 -7.33
CA ALA A 691 -2.05 32.97 -7.00
C ALA A 691 -3.54 33.27 -7.18
N ALA A 692 -4.19 32.69 -8.20
CA ALA A 692 -5.63 32.82 -8.41
C ALA A 692 -6.49 32.05 -7.39
N ARG A 693 -5.92 31.05 -6.71
CA ARG A 693 -6.64 30.15 -5.78
C ARG A 693 -6.65 30.63 -4.32
N LEU A 694 -5.88 31.67 -4.01
CA LEU A 694 -5.80 32.28 -2.67
C LEU A 694 -6.47 33.64 -2.60
N ALA A 695 -7.02 34.14 -3.71
CA ALA A 695 -7.83 35.35 -3.70
C ALA A 695 -9.16 35.06 -2.99
N PRO A 696 -9.57 35.85 -1.99
CA PRO A 696 -10.91 35.75 -1.42
C PRO A 696 -11.94 35.92 -2.54
N SER A 697 -13.01 35.12 -2.52
CA SER A 697 -14.16 35.35 -3.39
C SER A 697 -14.70 36.76 -3.16
N VAL A 698 -14.57 37.60 -4.18
CA VAL A 698 -15.02 39.01 -4.19
C VAL A 698 -16.54 39.10 -4.11
#